data_AF-G0QSY6-F1
#
_entry.id   AF-G0QSY6-F1
#
_cell.length_a   1.000
_cell.length_b   1.000
_cell.length_c   1.000
_cell.angle_alpha   90.00
_cell.angle_beta   90.00
_cell.angle_gamma   90.00
#
_symmetry.space_group_name_H-M   'P 1'
#
loop_
_entity.id
_entity.type
_entity.pdbx_description
1 polymer ?
#
loop_
_entity_poly.entity_id
_entity_poly.type
_entity_poly.pdbx_seq_one_letter_code
_entity_poly.pdbx_strand_id
1 'polypeptide(L)'
;KPIRITIDYTQLGQGITDQQKIYIMDLMETSKLYFQRLLKVYPLTQNNIFNKNIFSKCLGLQIPIKDQTVGVPNSDLHIYVIYVNKNNIVIAGATYCSISSDIITRPIFGIVQFNLSNMKKFGGDLATFENHLKITIHEILHLLGFSVRVMQYWIDPDTGKSYGANFKDKLLKKKIYRGKQTSILISKNIVEVTRKYYNCPTAEGMQLENQGNSGTISSHWEKTVIFNEIMVGSEVVSNSVLSIFTIALLKDTGFYPEVNENMADNIFWGKGKGCDFLENACQSAIEYPEFPKLNVQKQCTFQYEGIGNNESESLVDGCNLIRLYLNRQCTNPNSVTEQEDKQDEQNKLSNYSTQSKCFQSTATKSQSSWYYDKFRCHQYKCSSDASEISVVFPEINLTVICRKGEQNMKKDVDPSGQKAYGQITCPQDYERFCNYTPICPNFCSEKGVCVKGQCICQAGFGGVDCSIKCSGVVDNHSCVEGTCPIGKFLNPDNTCKSDCPLGYFGSAKKCQVCDSNCSRCTGPSANECSKCQFMTLLQENQCVDKCNEKQGYFYNQNLGICEYLWSNKCQGNCKICQKNNQHYCITCKESYFYYDNNKECLSQCPFGYFANQENQFCEKNSLGCLQQDNPITCSQCDTNNGFRLGLDEKCTLCQLDCSLCNPNKLTQCFVCEGSKLVSIDGSCVDECPSASYYSDHRKKCLECTQNCKKCNYIGCSECYDGYYLYYENKTCLYCVYKYPNCQSCDYHQCVKCMNGYQLNQTKKQCVPFTQEGGESTEIEYTQGCEKLSQFKKCLKCQDGFYDYSVDNPTIQTIKCLSCTIKFSKCSSCTPSICLKCFHGYEYYEYEDQCIEVNKDATDCNQGCTLCSQNGMCLKCMDGFYQDFIYIYNYKYNLCYECSSKFSNCIQCDSIQCTKCITGYSLNNTLKQCELIPSSRFLNQVQGDNQ
;
A
#
# COMPACT_ATOMS: atom_id res chain seq x y z
N LYS A 1 -12.60 12.09 -26.30
CA LYS A 1 -13.66 11.72 -27.29
C LYS A 1 -13.80 10.19 -27.30
N PRO A 2 -14.89 9.59 -27.79
CA PRO A 2 -14.95 8.14 -28.02
C PRO A 2 -13.73 7.65 -28.81
N ILE A 3 -13.20 6.48 -28.47
CA ILE A 3 -12.06 5.88 -29.18
C ILE A 3 -12.38 5.65 -30.66
N ARG A 4 -11.48 5.99 -31.58
CA ARG A 4 -11.64 5.69 -33.01
C ARG A 4 -10.94 4.38 -33.33
N ILE A 5 -11.70 3.31 -33.55
CA ILE A 5 -11.15 1.99 -33.90
C ILE A 5 -11.32 1.77 -35.40
N THR A 6 -10.23 1.43 -36.07
CA THR A 6 -10.18 1.04 -37.49
C THR A 6 -9.78 -0.43 -37.59
N ILE A 7 -10.40 -1.18 -38.50
CA ILE A 7 -10.18 -2.63 -38.62
C ILE A 7 -9.78 -2.95 -40.06
N ASP A 8 -8.75 -3.79 -40.20
CA ASP A 8 -8.25 -4.28 -41.48
C ASP A 8 -8.59 -5.76 -41.66
N TYR A 9 -9.38 -6.05 -42.68
CA TYR A 9 -9.85 -7.39 -43.06
C TYR A 9 -9.12 -7.96 -44.30
N THR A 10 -8.08 -7.31 -44.80
CA THR A 10 -7.36 -7.70 -46.04
C THR A 10 -6.77 -9.11 -45.97
N GLN A 11 -6.49 -9.60 -44.75
CA GLN A 11 -5.94 -10.93 -44.52
C GLN A 11 -7.00 -12.04 -44.53
N LEU A 12 -8.30 -11.72 -44.61
CA LEU A 12 -9.41 -12.69 -44.66
C LEU A 12 -9.74 -13.15 -46.11
N GLY A 13 -8.71 -13.39 -46.93
CA GLY A 13 -8.89 -13.54 -48.39
C GLY A 13 -8.77 -14.96 -48.98
N GLN A 14 -7.95 -15.86 -48.40
CA GLN A 14 -7.59 -17.14 -49.05
C GLN A 14 -7.85 -18.37 -48.18
N GLY A 15 -8.97 -19.07 -48.39
CA GLY A 15 -9.29 -20.32 -47.67
C GLY A 15 -10.30 -20.16 -46.53
N ILE A 16 -11.08 -19.08 -46.56
CA ILE A 16 -12.24 -18.81 -45.72
C ILE A 16 -13.47 -18.63 -46.63
N THR A 17 -14.65 -19.10 -46.21
CA THR A 17 -15.89 -18.90 -46.99
C THR A 17 -16.45 -17.50 -46.80
N ASP A 18 -17.29 -17.02 -47.74
CA ASP A 18 -17.93 -15.71 -47.61
C ASP A 18 -18.78 -15.61 -46.34
N GLN A 19 -19.48 -16.68 -45.98
CA GLN A 19 -20.28 -16.74 -44.74
C GLN A 19 -19.39 -16.58 -43.50
N GLN A 20 -18.27 -17.29 -43.43
CA GLN A 20 -17.32 -17.18 -42.32
C GLN A 20 -16.72 -15.77 -42.24
N LYS A 21 -16.38 -15.19 -43.38
CA LYS A 21 -15.82 -13.84 -43.47
C LYS A 21 -16.82 -12.79 -42.98
N ILE A 22 -18.06 -12.83 -43.46
CA ILE A 22 -19.12 -11.91 -43.03
C ILE A 22 -19.37 -12.05 -41.53
N TYR A 23 -19.41 -13.29 -41.03
CA TYR A 23 -19.59 -13.57 -39.61
C TYR A 23 -18.50 -12.93 -38.73
N ILE A 24 -17.22 -13.08 -39.11
CA ILE A 24 -16.09 -12.46 -38.40
C ILE A 24 -16.15 -10.93 -38.48
N MET A 25 -16.51 -10.38 -39.64
CA MET A 25 -16.68 -8.93 -39.80
C MET A 25 -17.79 -8.41 -38.89
N ASP A 26 -18.92 -9.11 -38.79
CA ASP A 26 -20.03 -8.75 -37.91
C ASP A 26 -19.61 -8.78 -36.42
N LEU A 27 -18.84 -9.80 -35.98
CA LEU A 27 -18.27 -9.84 -34.63
C LEU A 27 -17.36 -8.64 -34.34
N MET A 28 -16.48 -8.31 -35.28
CA MET A 28 -15.48 -7.25 -35.12
C MET A 28 -16.11 -5.85 -35.15
N GLU A 29 -17.06 -5.57 -36.05
CA GLU A 29 -17.78 -4.29 -36.07
C GLU A 29 -18.67 -4.12 -34.83
N THR A 30 -19.28 -5.21 -34.35
CA THR A 30 -20.05 -5.19 -33.10
C THR A 30 -19.15 -4.94 -31.88
N SER A 31 -17.98 -5.59 -31.83
CA SER A 31 -16.97 -5.33 -30.78
C SER A 31 -16.45 -3.90 -30.83
N LYS A 32 -16.22 -3.34 -32.03
CA LYS A 32 -15.85 -1.94 -32.19
C LYS A 32 -16.91 -1.01 -31.62
N LEU A 33 -18.19 -1.21 -31.93
CA LEU A 33 -19.28 -0.43 -31.34
C LEU A 33 -19.25 -0.50 -29.80
N TYR A 34 -19.02 -1.69 -29.24
CA TYR A 34 -18.90 -1.88 -27.79
C TYR A 34 -17.79 -1.00 -27.18
N PHE A 35 -16.57 -1.09 -27.69
CA PHE A 35 -15.44 -0.31 -27.15
C PHE A 35 -15.57 1.19 -27.40
N GLN A 36 -16.21 1.61 -28.49
CA GLN A 36 -16.53 3.02 -28.73
C GLN A 36 -17.50 3.61 -27.70
N ARG A 37 -18.37 2.77 -27.11
CA ARG A 37 -19.28 3.17 -26.01
C ARG A 37 -18.61 3.09 -24.65
N LEU A 38 -17.63 2.18 -24.51
CA LEU A 38 -16.93 1.94 -23.26
C LEU A 38 -15.85 2.98 -22.98
N LEU A 39 -15.08 3.36 -24.01
CA LEU A 39 -13.81 4.08 -23.83
C LEU A 39 -13.82 5.45 -24.48
N LYS A 40 -13.39 6.46 -23.72
CA LYS A 40 -12.90 7.72 -24.29
C LYS A 40 -11.39 7.78 -24.19
N VAL A 41 -10.79 8.40 -25.20
CA VAL A 41 -9.35 8.66 -25.29
C VAL A 41 -9.09 10.13 -25.58
N TYR A 42 -7.86 10.56 -25.27
CA TYR A 42 -7.24 11.69 -25.94
C TYR A 42 -6.85 11.24 -27.36
N PRO A 43 -7.53 11.76 -28.41
CA PRO A 43 -7.33 11.24 -29.75
C PRO A 43 -5.94 11.58 -30.29
N LEU A 44 -5.36 10.68 -31.09
CA LEU A 44 -4.14 10.99 -31.84
C LEU A 44 -4.40 12.19 -32.77
N THR A 45 -3.48 13.15 -32.75
CA THR A 45 -3.58 14.40 -33.51
C THR A 45 -3.22 14.22 -34.98
N GLN A 46 -2.35 13.25 -35.27
CA GLN A 46 -1.91 12.87 -36.61
C GLN A 46 -2.45 11.47 -36.98
N ASN A 47 -2.13 11.02 -38.20
CA ASN A 47 -2.41 9.64 -38.59
C ASN A 47 -1.75 8.66 -37.62
N ASN A 48 -2.41 7.53 -37.38
CA ASN A 48 -1.89 6.48 -36.53
C ASN A 48 -0.79 5.71 -37.27
N ILE A 49 0.47 5.93 -36.90
CA ILE A 49 1.64 5.36 -37.58
C ILE A 49 2.16 4.16 -36.78
N PHE A 50 2.39 3.03 -37.46
CA PHE A 50 2.93 1.83 -36.84
C PHE A 50 4.40 2.05 -36.43
N ASN A 51 4.70 1.94 -35.14
CA ASN A 51 6.05 2.11 -34.63
C ASN A 51 6.79 0.76 -34.59
N LYS A 52 7.90 0.66 -35.34
CA LYS A 52 8.71 -0.55 -35.47
C LYS A 52 9.53 -0.91 -34.24
N ASN A 53 9.65 -0.01 -33.26
CA ASN A 53 10.60 -0.15 -32.16
C ASN A 53 10.32 -1.35 -31.23
N ILE A 54 9.15 -1.99 -31.31
CA ILE A 54 8.76 -3.09 -30.41
C ILE A 54 8.75 -4.44 -31.15
N PHE A 55 8.16 -4.51 -32.34
CA PHE A 55 8.08 -5.73 -33.12
C PHE A 55 8.29 -5.45 -34.61
N SER A 56 9.17 -6.20 -35.26
CA SER A 56 9.26 -6.22 -36.72
C SER A 56 8.12 -7.03 -37.37
N LYS A 57 7.39 -7.84 -36.59
CA LYS A 57 6.26 -8.68 -37.02
C LYS A 57 5.17 -8.75 -35.94
N CYS A 58 3.91 -8.63 -36.34
CA CYS A 58 2.73 -8.68 -35.48
C CYS A 58 2.07 -10.07 -35.56
N LEU A 59 2.44 -11.00 -34.67
CA LEU A 59 2.13 -12.45 -34.78
C LEU A 59 2.48 -13.05 -36.16
N GLY A 60 3.61 -12.62 -36.73
CA GLY A 60 4.07 -13.08 -38.05
C GLY A 60 3.50 -12.30 -39.24
N LEU A 61 2.47 -11.48 -39.04
CA LEU A 61 1.94 -10.59 -40.08
C LEU A 61 2.99 -9.56 -40.51
N GLN A 62 3.14 -9.41 -41.83
CA GLN A 62 3.88 -8.30 -42.42
C GLN A 62 2.99 -7.06 -42.44
N ILE A 63 3.38 -6.04 -41.68
CA ILE A 63 2.62 -4.80 -41.60
C ILE A 63 2.71 -4.05 -42.95
N PRO A 64 1.59 -3.54 -43.51
CA PRO A 64 1.62 -2.75 -44.73
C PRO A 64 2.58 -1.56 -44.64
N ILE A 65 3.38 -1.33 -45.68
CA ILE A 65 4.34 -0.21 -45.72
C ILE A 65 3.63 1.14 -45.53
N LYS A 66 2.42 1.28 -46.06
CA LYS A 66 1.60 2.49 -45.90
C LYS A 66 1.31 2.81 -44.44
N ASP A 67 1.03 1.82 -43.61
CA ASP A 67 0.71 2.02 -42.19
C ASP A 67 1.95 2.41 -41.36
N GLN A 68 3.14 2.05 -41.86
CA GLN A 68 4.43 2.42 -41.26
C GLN A 68 4.93 3.81 -41.68
N THR A 69 4.45 4.33 -42.81
CA THR A 69 5.00 5.56 -43.44
C THR A 69 4.00 6.70 -43.45
N VAL A 70 2.78 6.45 -43.92
CA VAL A 70 1.68 7.44 -43.99
C VAL A 70 0.78 7.35 -42.76
N GLY A 71 0.62 6.14 -42.22
CA GLY A 71 -0.28 5.85 -41.10
C GLY A 71 -1.75 5.79 -41.50
N VAL A 72 -2.56 5.32 -40.55
CA VAL A 72 -4.01 5.15 -40.70
C VAL A 72 -4.73 6.43 -40.23
N PRO A 73 -5.47 7.13 -41.10
CA PRO A 73 -6.17 8.36 -40.72
C PRO A 73 -7.34 8.06 -39.79
N ASN A 74 -7.69 9.04 -38.94
CA ASN A 74 -8.83 8.96 -38.01
C ASN A 74 -8.84 7.69 -37.14
N SER A 75 -7.67 7.19 -36.77
CA SER A 75 -7.50 5.98 -35.98
C SER A 75 -6.82 6.32 -34.66
N ASP A 76 -7.35 5.81 -33.56
CA ASP A 76 -6.73 5.79 -32.24
C ASP A 76 -6.23 4.38 -31.88
N LEU A 77 -6.84 3.37 -32.51
CA LEU A 77 -6.43 1.97 -32.46
C LEU A 77 -6.74 1.33 -33.82
N HIS A 78 -5.72 0.72 -34.43
CA HIS A 78 -5.86 -0.06 -35.65
C HIS A 78 -5.71 -1.57 -35.37
N ILE A 79 -6.66 -2.38 -35.82
CA ILE A 79 -6.70 -3.81 -35.55
C ILE A 79 -6.64 -4.59 -36.86
N TYR A 80 -5.64 -5.45 -37.00
CA TYR A 80 -5.60 -6.44 -38.07
C TYR A 80 -6.40 -7.68 -37.67
N VAL A 81 -7.18 -8.23 -38.60
CA VAL A 81 -7.94 -9.46 -38.37
C VAL A 81 -7.38 -10.57 -39.24
N ILE A 82 -6.93 -11.64 -38.59
CA ILE A 82 -6.40 -12.84 -39.26
C ILE A 82 -7.16 -14.08 -38.78
N TYR A 83 -6.94 -15.20 -39.46
CA TYR A 83 -7.45 -16.48 -39.01
C TYR A 83 -6.43 -17.60 -39.17
N VAL A 84 -6.67 -18.69 -38.44
CA VAL A 84 -5.91 -19.95 -38.51
C VAL A 84 -6.88 -21.12 -38.45
N ASN A 85 -6.38 -22.30 -38.85
CA ASN A 85 -7.08 -23.58 -38.71
C ASN A 85 -6.18 -24.51 -37.90
N LYS A 86 -6.17 -24.33 -36.57
CA LYS A 86 -5.33 -25.11 -35.66
C LYS A 86 -6.19 -26.09 -34.88
N ASN A 87 -5.73 -27.34 -34.77
CA ASN A 87 -6.31 -28.36 -33.88
C ASN A 87 -5.91 -28.10 -32.41
N ASN A 88 -6.35 -26.95 -31.85
CA ASN A 88 -6.31 -26.67 -30.41
C ASN A 88 -7.71 -26.25 -29.97
N ILE A 89 -7.91 -25.84 -28.71
CA ILE A 89 -9.24 -25.46 -28.17
C ILE A 89 -9.52 -23.95 -28.20
N VAL A 90 -8.58 -23.14 -28.67
CA VAL A 90 -8.67 -21.67 -28.61
C VAL A 90 -9.57 -21.17 -29.74
N ILE A 91 -10.58 -20.34 -29.44
CA ILE A 91 -11.51 -19.78 -30.44
C ILE A 91 -10.94 -18.51 -31.07
N ALA A 92 -10.36 -17.62 -30.26
CA ALA A 92 -9.71 -16.40 -30.72
C ALA A 92 -8.49 -16.09 -29.84
N GLY A 93 -7.63 -15.22 -30.31
CA GLY A 93 -6.48 -14.70 -29.57
C GLY A 93 -6.16 -13.29 -30.03
N ALA A 94 -5.78 -12.40 -29.12
CA ALA A 94 -5.33 -11.06 -29.50
C ALA A 94 -4.08 -10.58 -28.77
N THR A 95 -3.40 -9.62 -29.38
CA THR A 95 -2.26 -8.95 -28.75
C THR A 95 -2.05 -7.56 -29.34
N TYR A 96 -1.35 -6.70 -28.61
CA TYR A 96 -0.90 -5.42 -29.13
C TYR A 96 0.32 -5.62 -30.04
N CYS A 97 0.47 -4.76 -31.03
CA CYS A 97 1.57 -4.80 -31.99
C CYS A 97 2.39 -3.51 -32.04
N SER A 98 1.83 -2.40 -31.59
CA SER A 98 2.55 -1.13 -31.44
C SER A 98 1.95 -0.30 -30.31
N ILE A 99 2.82 0.43 -29.61
CA ILE A 99 2.48 1.41 -28.58
C ILE A 99 2.76 2.81 -29.12
N SER A 100 1.99 3.82 -28.71
CA SER A 100 2.19 5.22 -29.10
C SER A 100 3.52 5.77 -28.56
N SER A 101 4.09 6.70 -29.31
CA SER A 101 5.19 7.57 -28.86
C SER A 101 4.73 9.00 -28.55
N ASP A 102 3.41 9.23 -28.57
CA ASP A 102 2.75 10.51 -28.31
C ASP A 102 2.57 10.76 -26.78
N ILE A 103 1.95 11.86 -26.38
CA ILE A 103 1.82 12.36 -24.99
C ILE A 103 1.41 11.27 -23.98
N ILE A 104 0.55 10.31 -24.38
CA ILE A 104 0.15 9.18 -23.53
C ILE A 104 0.55 7.89 -24.23
N THR A 105 1.42 7.12 -23.57
CA THR A 105 1.83 5.77 -23.95
C THR A 105 0.64 4.82 -23.84
N ARG A 106 0.15 4.29 -24.96
CA ARG A 106 -0.94 3.29 -25.01
C ARG A 106 -0.88 2.43 -26.28
N PRO A 107 -1.53 1.25 -26.29
CA PRO A 107 -1.72 0.46 -27.52
C PRO A 107 -2.40 1.27 -28.64
N ILE A 108 -1.80 1.23 -29.83
CA ILE A 108 -2.30 1.92 -31.03
C ILE A 108 -2.43 1.01 -32.25
N PHE A 109 -1.75 -0.13 -32.26
CA PHE A 109 -1.99 -1.22 -33.20
C PHE A 109 -2.12 -2.53 -32.44
N GLY A 110 -2.94 -3.43 -32.95
CA GLY A 110 -2.96 -4.82 -32.50
C GLY A 110 -3.56 -5.75 -33.54
N ILE A 111 -3.73 -6.99 -33.13
CA ILE A 111 -4.18 -8.07 -34.00
C ILE A 111 -5.14 -8.98 -33.25
N VAL A 112 -6.17 -9.42 -33.96
CA VAL A 112 -7.10 -10.45 -33.51
C VAL A 112 -7.01 -11.63 -34.48
N GLN A 113 -6.79 -12.83 -33.94
CA GLN A 113 -6.67 -14.08 -34.68
C GLN A 113 -7.83 -15.00 -34.30
N PHE A 114 -8.68 -15.38 -35.27
CA PHE A 114 -9.75 -16.36 -35.08
C PHE A 114 -9.29 -17.77 -35.50
N ASN A 115 -9.67 -18.80 -34.75
CA ASN A 115 -9.44 -20.19 -35.11
C ASN A 115 -10.72 -20.83 -35.65
N LEU A 116 -10.84 -20.93 -36.98
CA LEU A 116 -12.09 -21.37 -37.61
C LEU A 116 -12.39 -22.84 -37.33
N SER A 117 -11.38 -23.66 -37.01
CA SER A 117 -11.57 -25.07 -36.65
C SER A 117 -12.43 -25.26 -35.40
N ASN A 118 -12.50 -24.26 -34.51
CA ASN A 118 -13.29 -24.31 -33.27
C ASN A 118 -14.61 -23.55 -33.37
N MET A 119 -14.79 -22.74 -34.40
CA MET A 119 -16.04 -22.03 -34.66
C MET A 119 -16.95 -22.94 -35.49
N LYS A 120 -17.77 -23.76 -34.83
CA LYS A 120 -18.58 -24.80 -35.52
C LYS A 120 -19.85 -24.28 -36.19
N LYS A 121 -20.30 -23.08 -35.83
CA LYS A 121 -21.49 -22.42 -36.40
C LYS A 121 -21.17 -20.98 -36.79
N PHE A 122 -21.56 -20.60 -38.01
CA PHE A 122 -21.36 -19.25 -38.57
C PHE A 122 -22.73 -18.62 -38.89
N GLY A 123 -23.56 -18.44 -37.84
CA GLY A 123 -24.91 -17.88 -37.91
C GLY A 123 -26.02 -18.88 -37.58
N GLY A 124 -27.26 -18.37 -37.47
CA GLY A 124 -28.47 -19.17 -37.24
C GLY A 124 -28.73 -19.56 -35.78
N ASP A 125 -27.84 -19.19 -34.85
CA ASP A 125 -27.99 -19.39 -33.42
C ASP A 125 -27.45 -18.16 -32.67
N LEU A 126 -28.37 -17.28 -32.28
CA LEU A 126 -28.08 -15.97 -31.70
C LEU A 126 -27.25 -16.06 -30.40
N ALA A 127 -27.48 -17.11 -29.59
CA ALA A 127 -26.71 -17.36 -28.37
C ALA A 127 -25.25 -17.73 -28.69
N THR A 128 -25.02 -18.51 -29.75
CA THR A 128 -23.66 -18.82 -30.21
C THR A 128 -22.94 -17.56 -30.70
N PHE A 129 -23.64 -16.66 -31.42
CA PHE A 129 -23.07 -15.37 -31.82
C PHE A 129 -22.67 -14.51 -30.61
N GLU A 130 -23.56 -14.37 -29.63
CA GLU A 130 -23.25 -13.63 -28.40
C GLU A 130 -22.03 -14.21 -27.68
N ASN A 131 -21.90 -15.55 -27.59
CA ASN A 131 -20.73 -16.18 -26.97
C ASN A 131 -19.43 -15.84 -27.73
N HIS A 132 -19.42 -15.99 -29.06
CA HIS A 132 -18.26 -15.60 -29.87
C HIS A 132 -17.96 -14.09 -29.77
N LEU A 133 -18.98 -13.24 -29.64
CA LEU A 133 -18.81 -11.81 -29.43
C LEU A 133 -18.14 -11.52 -28.08
N LYS A 134 -18.57 -12.17 -27.00
CA LYS A 134 -17.96 -12.03 -25.67
C LYS A 134 -16.50 -12.49 -25.66
N ILE A 135 -16.18 -13.60 -26.34
CA ILE A 135 -14.79 -14.04 -26.53
C ILE A 135 -14.00 -12.99 -27.32
N THR A 136 -14.58 -12.41 -28.38
CA THR A 136 -13.90 -11.36 -29.16
C THR A 136 -13.62 -10.11 -28.30
N ILE A 137 -14.57 -9.72 -27.44
CA ILE A 137 -14.40 -8.61 -26.49
C ILE A 137 -13.31 -8.94 -25.46
N HIS A 138 -13.28 -10.16 -24.90
CA HIS A 138 -12.23 -10.64 -24.01
C HIS A 138 -10.83 -10.47 -24.63
N GLU A 139 -10.66 -10.95 -25.87
CA GLU A 139 -9.38 -10.85 -26.55
C GLU A 139 -8.96 -9.39 -26.78
N ILE A 140 -9.89 -8.53 -27.21
CA ILE A 140 -9.60 -7.11 -27.40
C ILE A 140 -9.25 -6.42 -26.06
N LEU A 141 -9.80 -6.85 -24.93
CA LEU A 141 -9.43 -6.32 -23.60
C LEU A 141 -7.96 -6.61 -23.24
N HIS A 142 -7.40 -7.75 -23.67
CA HIS A 142 -5.96 -8.00 -23.53
C HIS A 142 -5.12 -6.98 -24.31
N LEU A 143 -5.52 -6.68 -25.54
CA LEU A 143 -4.88 -5.66 -26.37
C LEU A 143 -4.97 -4.29 -25.70
N LEU A 144 -6.12 -3.94 -25.15
CA LEU A 144 -6.42 -2.61 -24.62
C LEU A 144 -5.76 -2.30 -23.27
N GLY A 145 -5.29 -3.31 -22.53
CA GLY A 145 -4.59 -3.05 -21.26
C GLY A 145 -4.46 -4.24 -20.33
N PHE A 146 -5.37 -5.21 -20.39
CA PHE A 146 -5.39 -6.31 -19.42
C PHE A 146 -4.48 -7.45 -19.87
N SER A 147 -3.17 -7.25 -19.79
CA SER A 147 -2.19 -8.31 -19.96
C SER A 147 -0.93 -7.97 -19.21
N VAL A 148 -0.28 -8.97 -18.61
CA VAL A 148 1.01 -8.79 -17.92
C VAL A 148 2.07 -8.16 -18.83
N ARG A 149 1.97 -8.33 -20.15
CA ARG A 149 2.88 -7.72 -21.14
C ARG A 149 2.59 -6.25 -21.41
N VAL A 150 1.36 -5.80 -21.17
CA VAL A 150 0.91 -4.43 -21.38
C VAL A 150 1.03 -3.59 -20.10
N MET A 151 0.99 -4.23 -18.91
CA MET A 151 1.13 -3.56 -17.60
C MET A 151 2.39 -2.69 -17.47
N GLN A 152 3.49 -3.04 -18.14
CA GLN A 152 4.69 -2.19 -18.16
C GLN A 152 4.47 -0.82 -18.81
N TYR A 153 3.47 -0.71 -19.68
CA TYR A 153 3.13 0.54 -20.37
C TYR A 153 2.07 1.34 -19.64
N TRP A 154 1.39 0.77 -18.64
CA TRP A 154 0.42 1.51 -17.82
C TRP A 154 1.10 2.74 -17.22
N ILE A 155 0.32 3.82 -17.09
CA ILE A 155 0.83 5.09 -16.62
C ILE A 155 0.86 5.09 -15.09
N ASP A 156 2.05 5.30 -14.53
CA ASP A 156 2.25 5.51 -13.10
C ASP A 156 1.68 6.89 -12.73
N PRO A 157 0.63 6.96 -11.89
CA PRO A 157 -0.03 8.22 -11.53
C PRO A 157 0.90 9.19 -10.78
N ASP A 158 1.95 8.69 -10.12
CA ASP A 158 2.88 9.53 -9.36
C ASP A 158 3.87 10.26 -10.28
N THR A 159 4.20 9.65 -11.42
CA THR A 159 5.23 10.18 -12.35
C THR A 159 4.67 10.68 -13.68
N GLY A 160 3.45 10.28 -14.03
CA GLY A 160 2.85 10.52 -15.35
C GLY A 160 3.52 9.74 -16.49
N LYS A 161 4.47 8.83 -16.19
CA LYS A 161 5.20 8.01 -17.17
C LYS A 161 4.79 6.55 -17.06
N SER A 162 5.09 5.75 -18.08
CA SER A 162 4.87 4.30 -18.00
C SER A 162 5.71 3.64 -16.89
N TYR A 163 5.17 2.63 -16.21
CA TYR A 163 5.89 1.87 -15.17
C TYR A 163 7.23 1.24 -15.63
N GLY A 164 7.36 0.89 -16.91
CA GLY A 164 8.56 0.29 -17.47
C GLY A 164 8.88 -1.09 -16.87
N ALA A 165 10.18 -1.44 -16.82
CA ALA A 165 10.63 -2.76 -16.37
C ALA A 165 10.24 -3.09 -14.91
N ASN A 166 10.05 -2.07 -14.08
CA ASN A 166 9.77 -2.20 -12.64
C ASN A 166 8.27 -2.32 -12.33
N PHE A 167 7.41 -2.49 -13.34
CA PHE A 167 5.96 -2.55 -13.14
C PHE A 167 5.52 -3.63 -12.15
N LYS A 168 6.26 -4.76 -12.08
CA LYS A 168 5.92 -5.85 -11.16
C LYS A 168 5.99 -5.40 -9.70
N ASP A 169 7.01 -4.65 -9.32
CA ASP A 169 7.21 -4.24 -7.92
C ASP A 169 6.20 -3.17 -7.48
N LYS A 170 5.64 -2.40 -8.43
CA LYS A 170 4.65 -1.36 -8.15
C LYS A 170 3.20 -1.81 -8.30
N LEU A 171 2.89 -2.67 -9.29
CA LEU A 171 1.52 -3.09 -9.60
C LEU A 171 1.15 -4.44 -9.01
N LEU A 172 2.13 -5.33 -8.77
CA LEU A 172 1.88 -6.70 -8.36
C LEU A 172 2.49 -6.99 -7.00
N LYS A 173 1.73 -7.69 -6.16
CA LYS A 173 2.25 -8.29 -4.93
C LYS A 173 1.97 -9.79 -4.96
N LYS A 174 2.88 -10.60 -4.41
CA LYS A 174 2.65 -12.06 -4.31
C LYS A 174 2.14 -12.40 -2.92
N LYS A 175 1.11 -13.24 -2.85
CA LYS A 175 0.56 -13.79 -1.60
C LYS A 175 0.19 -15.25 -1.84
N ILE A 176 0.15 -16.05 -0.77
CA ILE A 176 -0.34 -17.43 -0.86
C ILE A 176 -1.85 -17.41 -0.59
N TYR A 177 -2.64 -17.87 -1.56
CA TYR A 177 -4.07 -18.11 -1.42
C TYR A 177 -4.35 -19.57 -1.72
N ARG A 178 -5.15 -20.23 -0.86
CA ARG A 178 -5.62 -21.61 -1.09
C ARG A 178 -4.49 -22.61 -1.42
N GLY A 179 -3.32 -22.42 -0.82
CA GLY A 179 -2.12 -23.24 -1.04
C GLY A 179 -1.31 -22.93 -2.30
N LYS A 180 -1.63 -21.85 -3.04
CA LYS A 180 -0.93 -21.45 -4.26
C LYS A 180 -0.37 -20.04 -4.18
N GLN A 181 0.77 -19.82 -4.82
CA GLN A 181 1.36 -18.49 -4.95
C GLN A 181 0.59 -17.70 -6.01
N THR A 182 -0.11 -16.66 -5.57
CA THR A 182 -1.01 -15.84 -6.39
C THR A 182 -0.48 -14.40 -6.48
N SER A 183 -0.47 -13.84 -7.68
CA SER A 183 -0.23 -12.41 -7.89
C SER A 183 -1.51 -11.64 -7.60
N ILE A 184 -1.44 -10.60 -6.79
CA ILE A 184 -2.52 -9.63 -6.58
C ILE A 184 -2.17 -8.32 -7.28
N LEU A 185 -3.14 -7.73 -7.97
CA LEU A 185 -3.05 -6.41 -8.56
C LEU A 185 -3.43 -5.37 -7.50
N ILE A 186 -2.51 -4.45 -7.21
CA ILE A 186 -2.60 -3.51 -6.07
C ILE A 186 -2.80 -2.05 -6.49
N SER A 187 -3.27 -1.82 -7.72
CA SER A 187 -3.55 -0.46 -8.23
C SER A 187 -4.76 0.18 -7.54
N LYS A 188 -4.81 1.52 -7.50
CA LYS A 188 -5.73 2.30 -6.66
C LYS A 188 -7.20 1.88 -6.78
N ASN A 189 -7.78 1.96 -7.98
CA ASN A 189 -9.21 1.67 -8.15
C ASN A 189 -9.49 0.18 -7.90
N ILE A 190 -8.57 -0.71 -8.27
CA ILE A 190 -8.70 -2.16 -7.99
C ILE A 190 -8.77 -2.44 -6.48
N VAL A 191 -7.91 -1.83 -5.67
CA VAL A 191 -7.95 -2.00 -4.21
C VAL A 191 -9.28 -1.53 -3.64
N GLU A 192 -9.75 -0.35 -4.06
CA GLU A 192 -11.01 0.23 -3.60
C GLU A 192 -12.21 -0.64 -4.00
N VAL A 193 -12.25 -1.09 -5.25
CA VAL A 193 -13.29 -1.98 -5.77
C VAL A 193 -13.29 -3.32 -5.04
N THR A 194 -12.14 -3.95 -4.81
CA THR A 194 -12.07 -5.23 -4.08
C THR A 194 -12.61 -5.07 -2.65
N ARG A 195 -12.19 -4.04 -1.94
CA ARG A 195 -12.65 -3.78 -0.56
C ARG A 195 -14.16 -3.59 -0.50
N LYS A 196 -14.70 -2.76 -1.41
CA LYS A 196 -16.14 -2.45 -1.47
C LYS A 196 -16.96 -3.64 -1.93
N TYR A 197 -16.52 -4.36 -2.96
CA TYR A 197 -17.26 -5.47 -3.56
C TYR A 197 -17.38 -6.67 -2.61
N TYR A 198 -16.27 -7.11 -2.02
CA TYR A 198 -16.26 -8.25 -1.10
C TYR A 198 -16.68 -7.87 0.32
N ASN A 199 -16.79 -6.57 0.66
CA ASN A 199 -16.89 -6.09 2.03
C ASN A 199 -15.69 -6.55 2.89
N CYS A 200 -14.48 -6.38 2.36
CA CYS A 200 -13.23 -6.77 3.00
C CYS A 200 -12.28 -5.56 3.10
N PRO A 201 -12.34 -4.78 4.20
CA PRO A 201 -11.55 -3.55 4.34
C PRO A 201 -10.02 -3.76 4.31
N THR A 202 -9.56 -4.95 4.70
CA THR A 202 -8.13 -5.32 4.75
C THR A 202 -7.61 -5.85 3.41
N ALA A 203 -8.46 -5.98 2.38
CA ALA A 203 -8.00 -6.43 1.07
C ALA A 203 -6.92 -5.50 0.52
N GLU A 204 -5.82 -6.09 0.06
CA GLU A 204 -4.65 -5.38 -0.46
C GLU A 204 -4.70 -5.17 -1.98
N GLY A 205 -5.61 -5.86 -2.67
CA GLY A 205 -5.70 -5.89 -4.13
C GLY A 205 -6.62 -7.02 -4.60
N MET A 206 -6.78 -7.16 -5.92
CA MET A 206 -7.56 -8.25 -6.52
C MET A 206 -6.65 -9.38 -7.00
N GLN A 207 -7.08 -10.62 -6.82
CA GLN A 207 -6.34 -11.80 -7.25
C GLN A 207 -6.36 -11.95 -8.78
N LEU A 208 -5.18 -12.16 -9.35
CA LEU A 208 -5.00 -12.58 -10.73
C LEU A 208 -4.83 -14.08 -10.79
N GLU A 209 -5.25 -14.68 -11.90
CA GLU A 209 -5.13 -16.11 -12.17
C GLU A 209 -3.70 -16.61 -11.92
N ASN A 210 -3.61 -17.66 -11.10
CA ASN A 210 -2.36 -18.25 -10.61
C ASN A 210 -2.06 -19.62 -11.26
N GLN A 211 -2.99 -20.16 -12.05
CA GLN A 211 -2.87 -21.44 -12.75
C GLN A 211 -2.92 -21.27 -14.28
N GLY A 212 -2.65 -22.36 -15.01
CA GLY A 212 -2.60 -22.36 -16.47
C GLY A 212 -1.22 -22.06 -17.04
N ASN A 213 -1.18 -21.60 -18.29
CA ASN A 213 0.08 -21.33 -18.99
C ASN A 213 0.51 -19.85 -18.84
N SER A 214 1.63 -19.46 -19.43
CA SER A 214 2.15 -18.08 -19.36
C SER A 214 1.27 -17.01 -20.03
N GLY A 215 0.31 -17.41 -20.87
CA GLY A 215 -0.72 -16.53 -21.43
C GLY A 215 -1.93 -16.37 -20.50
N THR A 216 -2.14 -17.32 -19.59
CA THR A 216 -3.25 -17.30 -18.62
C THR A 216 -2.84 -16.58 -17.33
N ILE A 217 -1.71 -16.97 -16.74
CA ILE A 217 -1.24 -16.47 -15.44
C ILE A 217 -1.03 -14.96 -15.48
N SER A 218 -1.55 -14.26 -14.47
CA SER A 218 -1.40 -12.79 -14.31
C SER A 218 -1.96 -11.92 -15.45
N SER A 219 -2.74 -12.48 -16.38
CA SER A 219 -3.45 -11.72 -17.43
C SER A 219 -4.97 -11.89 -17.37
N HIS A 220 -5.46 -12.58 -16.34
CA HIS A 220 -6.88 -12.87 -16.10
C HIS A 220 -7.19 -12.68 -14.61
N TRP A 221 -8.46 -12.49 -14.28
CA TRP A 221 -8.92 -12.57 -12.91
C TRP A 221 -8.92 -14.01 -12.40
N GLU A 222 -8.65 -14.18 -11.10
CA GLU A 222 -8.72 -15.48 -10.43
C GLU A 222 -10.16 -16.02 -10.44
N LYS A 223 -10.39 -17.06 -11.24
CA LYS A 223 -11.74 -17.58 -11.51
C LYS A 223 -12.43 -18.08 -10.24
N THR A 224 -11.68 -18.59 -9.27
CA THR A 224 -12.23 -19.07 -7.98
C THR A 224 -13.05 -18.00 -7.28
N VAL A 225 -12.56 -16.76 -7.27
CA VAL A 225 -13.18 -15.66 -6.51
C VAL A 225 -14.08 -14.76 -7.35
N ILE A 226 -14.09 -14.90 -8.68
CA ILE A 226 -14.95 -14.12 -9.59
C ILE A 226 -15.33 -14.88 -10.87
N PHE A 227 -16.13 -15.94 -10.74
CA PHE A 227 -16.36 -16.95 -11.78
C PHE A 227 -16.81 -16.44 -13.16
N ASN A 228 -17.88 -15.64 -13.24
CA ASN A 228 -18.52 -15.29 -14.52
C ASN A 228 -18.05 -13.95 -15.11
N GLU A 229 -16.91 -13.43 -14.65
CA GLU A 229 -16.25 -12.26 -15.23
C GLU A 229 -15.75 -12.58 -16.65
N ILE A 230 -15.84 -11.61 -17.56
CA ILE A 230 -15.42 -11.81 -18.95
C ILE A 230 -13.93 -12.11 -19.09
N MET A 231 -13.07 -11.64 -18.18
CA MET A 231 -11.61 -11.78 -18.19
C MET A 231 -11.09 -12.88 -17.27
N VAL A 232 -11.85 -13.95 -17.03
CA VAL A 232 -11.33 -15.18 -16.41
C VAL A 232 -10.61 -16.05 -17.45
N GLY A 233 -9.66 -16.88 -17.02
CA GLY A 233 -8.73 -17.62 -17.91
C GLY A 233 -9.32 -18.82 -18.67
N SER A 234 -10.65 -18.98 -18.70
CA SER A 234 -11.33 -20.08 -19.41
C SER A 234 -12.76 -19.70 -19.81
N GLU A 235 -13.28 -20.36 -20.83
CA GLU A 235 -14.62 -20.08 -21.35
C GLU A 235 -15.70 -20.33 -20.29
N VAL A 236 -16.57 -19.34 -20.10
CA VAL A 236 -17.78 -19.44 -19.28
C VAL A 236 -18.95 -19.53 -20.24
N VAL A 237 -19.51 -20.74 -20.38
CA VAL A 237 -20.64 -21.05 -21.28
C VAL A 237 -21.93 -20.31 -20.89
N SER A 238 -22.02 -19.85 -19.65
CA SER A 238 -23.17 -19.12 -19.11
C SER A 238 -23.00 -17.60 -19.33
N ASN A 239 -23.79 -16.75 -18.66
CA ASN A 239 -23.72 -15.29 -18.86
C ASN A 239 -22.37 -14.71 -18.37
N SER A 240 -21.46 -14.52 -19.31
CA SER A 240 -20.19 -13.82 -19.13
C SER A 240 -20.40 -12.30 -19.10
N VAL A 241 -19.93 -11.68 -18.02
CA VAL A 241 -20.25 -10.28 -17.71
C VAL A 241 -19.00 -9.41 -17.65
N LEU A 242 -19.10 -8.16 -18.15
CA LEU A 242 -18.07 -7.15 -17.89
C LEU A 242 -18.32 -6.57 -16.50
N SER A 243 -17.47 -6.91 -15.53
CA SER A 243 -17.66 -6.45 -14.16
C SER A 243 -17.00 -5.10 -13.90
N ILE A 244 -17.31 -4.54 -12.73
CA ILE A 244 -16.64 -3.35 -12.21
C ILE A 244 -15.13 -3.53 -12.03
N PHE A 245 -14.63 -4.77 -11.88
CA PHE A 245 -13.19 -5.03 -11.74
C PHE A 245 -12.44 -4.74 -13.04
N THR A 246 -12.94 -5.22 -14.18
CA THR A 246 -12.32 -4.93 -15.48
C THR A 246 -12.44 -3.45 -15.84
N ILE A 247 -13.54 -2.79 -15.45
CA ILE A 247 -13.67 -1.33 -15.59
C ILE A 247 -12.61 -0.58 -14.75
N ALA A 248 -12.43 -0.96 -13.48
CA ALA A 248 -11.42 -0.39 -12.61
C ALA A 248 -10.00 -0.61 -13.13
N LEU A 249 -9.73 -1.81 -13.67
CA LEU A 249 -8.46 -2.11 -14.33
C LEU A 249 -8.21 -1.17 -15.50
N LEU A 250 -9.20 -1.00 -16.39
CA LEU A 250 -9.07 -0.11 -17.55
C LEU A 250 -8.83 1.34 -17.11
N LYS A 251 -9.47 1.81 -16.03
CA LYS A 251 -9.17 3.12 -15.44
C LYS A 251 -7.73 3.21 -14.90
N ASP A 252 -7.28 2.18 -14.19
CA ASP A 252 -5.92 2.10 -13.60
C ASP A 252 -4.81 1.96 -14.64
N THR A 253 -5.12 1.62 -15.90
CA THR A 253 -4.12 1.68 -16.98
C THR A 253 -3.57 3.09 -17.21
N GLY A 254 -4.37 4.12 -16.92
CA GLY A 254 -4.08 5.52 -17.28
C GLY A 254 -4.18 5.83 -18.78
N PHE A 255 -4.55 4.86 -19.63
CA PHE A 255 -4.70 5.07 -21.08
C PHE A 255 -5.99 5.83 -21.43
N TYR A 256 -7.02 5.64 -20.62
CA TYR A 256 -8.37 6.10 -20.88
C TYR A 256 -8.76 7.16 -19.85
N PRO A 257 -8.90 8.45 -20.23
CA PRO A 257 -9.42 9.49 -19.33
C PRO A 257 -10.82 9.18 -18.81
N GLU A 258 -11.60 8.37 -19.53
CA GLU A 258 -12.92 7.95 -19.09
C GLU A 258 -13.21 6.52 -19.56
N VAL A 259 -13.67 5.69 -18.62
CA VAL A 259 -14.21 4.35 -18.86
C VAL A 259 -15.63 4.33 -18.31
N ASN A 260 -16.58 3.98 -19.16
CA ASN A 260 -18.01 4.07 -18.86
C ASN A 260 -18.46 2.97 -17.88
N GLU A 261 -18.51 3.27 -16.57
CA GLU A 261 -18.98 2.28 -15.56
C GLU A 261 -20.44 1.88 -15.73
N ASN A 262 -21.26 2.66 -16.47
CA ASN A 262 -22.65 2.27 -16.71
C ASN A 262 -22.75 1.00 -17.56
N MET A 263 -21.69 0.61 -18.25
CA MET A 263 -21.58 -0.67 -18.97
C MET A 263 -21.17 -1.85 -18.09
N ALA A 264 -20.81 -1.63 -16.82
CA ALA A 264 -20.45 -2.70 -15.87
C ALA A 264 -21.70 -3.47 -15.44
N ASP A 265 -21.80 -4.73 -15.81
CA ASP A 265 -22.90 -5.62 -15.45
C ASP A 265 -22.90 -5.96 -13.94
N ASN A 266 -24.05 -6.36 -13.41
CA ASN A 266 -24.14 -6.84 -12.04
C ASN A 266 -23.50 -8.23 -11.92
N ILE A 267 -22.58 -8.37 -10.96
CA ILE A 267 -21.97 -9.65 -10.59
C ILE A 267 -22.19 -9.94 -9.11
N PHE A 268 -22.58 -11.16 -8.78
CA PHE A 268 -22.95 -11.58 -7.42
C PHE A 268 -21.97 -12.54 -6.75
N TRP A 269 -21.07 -13.14 -7.53
CA TRP A 269 -20.13 -14.15 -7.06
C TRP A 269 -19.19 -13.58 -5.99
N GLY A 270 -19.32 -14.02 -4.73
CA GLY A 270 -18.50 -13.54 -3.62
C GLY A 270 -18.87 -12.15 -3.08
N LYS A 271 -19.90 -11.50 -3.64
CA LYS A 271 -20.29 -10.13 -3.25
C LYS A 271 -20.67 -10.06 -1.77
N GLY A 272 -20.01 -9.16 -1.03
CA GLY A 272 -20.27 -8.90 0.39
C GLY A 272 -19.95 -10.06 1.35
N LYS A 273 -19.24 -11.10 0.89
CA LYS A 273 -18.95 -12.31 1.69
C LYS A 273 -17.78 -12.17 2.68
N GLY A 274 -17.14 -11.00 2.70
CA GLY A 274 -16.02 -10.68 3.58
C GLY A 274 -14.68 -11.21 3.08
N CYS A 275 -13.64 -10.98 3.88
CA CYS A 275 -12.29 -11.42 3.55
C CYS A 275 -12.18 -12.94 3.47
N ASP A 276 -12.91 -13.67 4.30
CA ASP A 276 -12.86 -15.14 4.33
C ASP A 276 -13.18 -15.77 2.96
N PHE A 277 -14.19 -15.29 2.24
CA PHE A 277 -14.46 -15.75 0.88
C PHE A 277 -13.31 -15.44 -0.08
N LEU A 278 -12.80 -14.21 -0.03
CA LEU A 278 -11.72 -13.77 -0.91
C LEU A 278 -10.46 -14.62 -0.70
N GLU A 279 -10.14 -14.96 0.55
CA GLU A 279 -8.90 -15.67 0.88
C GLU A 279 -9.05 -17.20 0.79
N ASN A 280 -10.13 -17.75 1.34
CA ASN A 280 -10.32 -19.19 1.52
C ASN A 280 -11.31 -19.81 0.54
N ALA A 281 -12.30 -19.05 0.06
CA ALA A 281 -13.34 -19.51 -0.87
C ALA A 281 -13.94 -20.87 -0.47
N CYS A 282 -13.88 -21.90 -1.32
CA CYS A 282 -14.39 -23.24 -1.02
C CYS A 282 -13.60 -24.00 0.07
N GLN A 283 -12.40 -23.54 0.43
CA GLN A 283 -11.59 -24.10 1.52
C GLN A 283 -11.91 -23.47 2.88
N SER A 284 -12.87 -22.53 2.90
CA SER A 284 -13.38 -21.96 4.13
C SER A 284 -14.15 -23.01 4.97
N ALA A 285 -14.24 -22.76 6.28
CA ALA A 285 -15.20 -23.45 7.14
C ALA A 285 -16.65 -23.04 6.84
N ILE A 286 -16.88 -21.91 6.16
CA ILE A 286 -18.19 -21.43 5.73
C ILE A 286 -18.55 -22.07 4.39
N GLU A 287 -19.71 -22.75 4.33
CA GLU A 287 -20.26 -23.22 3.06
C GLU A 287 -20.84 -22.05 2.26
N TYR A 288 -20.18 -21.70 1.16
CA TYR A 288 -20.64 -20.66 0.24
C TYR A 288 -21.49 -21.24 -0.90
N PRO A 289 -22.66 -20.65 -1.23
CA PRO A 289 -23.55 -21.14 -2.29
C PRO A 289 -22.96 -21.07 -3.71
N GLU A 290 -21.89 -20.31 -3.89
CA GLU A 290 -21.03 -20.27 -5.07
C GLU A 290 -20.49 -21.66 -5.43
N PHE A 291 -20.13 -22.45 -4.42
CA PHE A 291 -19.54 -23.77 -4.61
C PHE A 291 -20.56 -24.88 -4.36
N PRO A 292 -20.60 -25.93 -5.20
CA PRO A 292 -21.53 -27.03 -5.04
C PRO A 292 -21.17 -27.91 -3.85
N LYS A 293 -22.18 -28.46 -3.18
CA LYS A 293 -21.96 -29.50 -2.16
C LYS A 293 -21.42 -30.77 -2.81
N LEU A 294 -20.37 -31.36 -2.22
CA LEU A 294 -19.66 -32.53 -2.78
C LEU A 294 -20.58 -33.72 -3.12
N ASN A 295 -21.68 -33.90 -2.38
CA ASN A 295 -22.59 -35.04 -2.55
C ASN A 295 -23.71 -34.80 -3.59
N VAL A 296 -23.73 -33.63 -4.25
CA VAL A 296 -24.75 -33.29 -5.25
C VAL A 296 -24.11 -33.29 -6.64
N GLN A 297 -24.49 -34.25 -7.48
CA GLN A 297 -23.95 -34.39 -8.84
C GLN A 297 -24.55 -33.40 -9.84
N LYS A 298 -25.86 -33.10 -9.76
CA LYS A 298 -26.59 -32.23 -10.72
C LYS A 298 -27.38 -31.18 -9.94
N GLN A 299 -27.29 -29.91 -10.35
CA GLN A 299 -28.07 -28.81 -9.78
C GLN A 299 -28.16 -27.60 -10.73
N CYS A 300 -28.91 -26.58 -10.35
CA CYS A 300 -28.89 -25.30 -11.04
C CYS A 300 -27.53 -24.61 -10.88
N THR A 301 -27.10 -23.87 -11.90
CA THR A 301 -25.97 -22.94 -11.77
C THR A 301 -26.26 -21.87 -10.72
N PHE A 302 -25.23 -21.21 -10.19
CA PHE A 302 -25.36 -20.18 -9.14
C PHE A 302 -26.32 -19.04 -9.53
N GLN A 303 -26.33 -18.67 -10.81
CA GLN A 303 -27.19 -17.62 -11.39
C GLN A 303 -28.56 -18.14 -11.85
N TYR A 304 -28.82 -19.44 -11.69
CA TYR A 304 -30.03 -20.15 -12.16
C TYR A 304 -30.21 -20.13 -13.68
N GLU A 305 -29.13 -20.04 -14.45
CA GLU A 305 -29.17 -19.90 -15.91
C GLU A 305 -29.40 -21.22 -16.63
N GLY A 306 -29.14 -22.33 -15.95
CA GLY A 306 -29.41 -23.65 -16.47
C GLY A 306 -29.03 -24.74 -15.49
N ILE A 307 -29.12 -25.97 -15.99
CA ILE A 307 -28.85 -27.17 -15.22
C ILE A 307 -27.45 -27.65 -15.57
N GLY A 308 -26.64 -27.92 -14.56
CA GLY A 308 -25.27 -28.37 -14.73
C GLY A 308 -24.89 -29.49 -13.77
N ASN A 309 -23.65 -29.92 -13.89
CA ASN A 309 -23.04 -30.90 -13.01
C ASN A 309 -21.87 -30.35 -12.23
N ASN A 310 -21.64 -30.97 -11.08
CA ASN A 310 -20.49 -30.73 -10.24
C ASN A 310 -19.23 -31.24 -10.95
N GLU A 311 -18.37 -30.32 -11.35
CA GLU A 311 -17.07 -30.61 -11.96
C GLU A 311 -15.97 -29.80 -11.27
N SER A 312 -14.79 -30.41 -11.16
CA SER A 312 -13.57 -29.69 -10.83
C SER A 312 -12.83 -29.35 -12.11
N GLU A 313 -12.21 -28.17 -12.16
CA GLU A 313 -11.36 -27.76 -13.28
C GLU A 313 -10.02 -27.20 -12.77
N SER A 314 -9.09 -26.97 -13.68
CA SER A 314 -7.71 -26.64 -13.31
C SER A 314 -7.48 -25.20 -12.85
N LEU A 315 -8.42 -24.28 -13.06
CA LEU A 315 -8.25 -22.84 -12.80
C LEU A 315 -9.06 -22.34 -11.59
N VAL A 316 -9.44 -23.24 -10.69
CA VAL A 316 -10.36 -22.92 -9.58
C VAL A 316 -9.81 -23.33 -8.21
N ASP A 317 -8.49 -23.38 -8.07
CA ASP A 317 -7.83 -23.64 -6.78
C ASP A 317 -8.29 -24.90 -6.03
N GLY A 318 -8.70 -25.94 -6.77
CA GLY A 318 -9.22 -27.19 -6.21
C GLY A 318 -10.67 -27.10 -5.72
N CYS A 319 -11.35 -25.98 -5.96
CA CYS A 319 -12.79 -25.88 -5.80
C CYS A 319 -13.54 -26.66 -6.88
N ASN A 320 -14.77 -27.01 -6.57
CA ASN A 320 -15.70 -27.52 -7.56
C ASN A 320 -16.63 -26.40 -8.01
N LEU A 321 -17.11 -26.48 -9.24
CA LEU A 321 -18.09 -25.57 -9.81
C LEU A 321 -19.21 -26.35 -10.49
N ILE A 322 -20.30 -25.66 -10.80
CA ILE A 322 -21.36 -26.23 -11.63
C ILE A 322 -21.10 -25.90 -13.08
N ARG A 323 -20.67 -26.90 -13.85
CA ARG A 323 -20.53 -26.79 -15.29
C ARG A 323 -21.90 -26.95 -15.95
N LEU A 324 -22.31 -25.92 -16.67
CA LEU A 324 -23.59 -25.91 -17.39
C LEU A 324 -23.58 -26.93 -18.54
N TYR A 325 -24.65 -27.72 -18.65
CA TYR A 325 -24.88 -28.51 -19.86
C TYR A 325 -25.40 -27.60 -20.98
N LEU A 326 -24.72 -27.57 -22.12
CA LEU A 326 -25.10 -26.74 -23.27
C LEU A 326 -26.54 -27.00 -23.74
N ASN A 327 -27.00 -28.25 -23.69
CA ASN A 327 -28.38 -28.61 -24.05
C ASN A 327 -29.40 -28.38 -22.92
N ARG A 328 -28.99 -27.79 -21.79
CA ARG A 328 -29.84 -27.51 -20.62
C ARG A 328 -29.69 -26.07 -20.11
N GLN A 329 -29.29 -25.14 -20.98
CA GLN A 329 -29.28 -23.71 -20.68
C GLN A 329 -30.71 -23.16 -20.76
N CYS A 330 -31.33 -22.89 -19.60
CA CYS A 330 -32.72 -22.46 -19.52
C CYS A 330 -32.97 -21.16 -20.28
N THR A 331 -31.97 -20.28 -20.33
CA THR A 331 -32.05 -18.97 -20.94
C THR A 331 -31.95 -18.95 -22.47
N ASN A 332 -31.69 -20.10 -23.09
CA ASN A 332 -31.53 -20.22 -24.54
C ASN A 332 -32.69 -21.04 -25.13
N PRO A 333 -33.57 -20.44 -25.96
CA PRO A 333 -34.68 -21.15 -26.62
C PRO A 333 -34.24 -22.33 -27.50
N ASN A 334 -32.99 -22.32 -27.99
CA ASN A 334 -32.43 -23.33 -28.88
C ASN A 334 -31.59 -24.40 -28.15
N SER A 335 -31.59 -24.42 -26.81
CA SER A 335 -30.81 -25.38 -26.02
C SER A 335 -31.16 -26.84 -26.33
N VAL A 336 -32.45 -27.13 -26.47
CA VAL A 336 -32.92 -28.49 -26.75
C VAL A 336 -33.27 -28.59 -28.24
N THR A 337 -32.44 -29.28 -29.01
CA THR A 337 -32.57 -29.36 -30.47
C THR A 337 -33.27 -30.62 -30.95
N GLU A 338 -33.10 -31.75 -30.25
CA GLU A 338 -33.66 -33.04 -30.64
C GLU A 338 -35.18 -33.11 -30.38
N GLN A 339 -35.94 -33.71 -31.30
CA GLN A 339 -37.41 -33.71 -31.23
C GLN A 339 -37.94 -34.54 -30.06
N GLU A 340 -37.31 -35.69 -29.77
CA GLU A 340 -37.68 -36.56 -28.65
C GLU A 340 -37.45 -35.84 -27.32
N ASP A 341 -36.28 -35.21 -27.14
CA ASP A 341 -35.97 -34.38 -25.97
C ASP A 341 -36.97 -33.22 -25.81
N LYS A 342 -37.37 -32.56 -26.90
CA LYS A 342 -38.37 -31.47 -26.85
C LYS A 342 -39.70 -31.96 -26.29
N GLN A 343 -40.15 -33.15 -26.71
CA GLN A 343 -41.41 -33.72 -26.22
C GLN A 343 -41.32 -34.08 -24.74
N ASP A 344 -40.19 -34.63 -24.31
CA ASP A 344 -39.94 -34.92 -22.90
C ASP A 344 -39.91 -33.64 -22.05
N GLU A 345 -39.25 -32.58 -22.52
CA GLU A 345 -39.24 -31.31 -21.79
C GLU A 345 -40.63 -30.68 -21.69
N GLN A 346 -41.46 -30.77 -22.73
CA GLN A 346 -42.87 -30.36 -22.67
C GLN A 346 -43.68 -31.19 -21.66
N ASN A 347 -43.50 -32.52 -21.63
CA ASN A 347 -44.15 -33.37 -20.63
C ASN A 347 -43.72 -33.01 -19.20
N LYS A 348 -42.46 -32.59 -19.06
CA LYS A 348 -41.86 -32.07 -17.84
C LYS A 348 -42.28 -30.62 -17.53
N LEU A 349 -43.15 -30.00 -18.32
CA LEU A 349 -43.52 -28.57 -18.20
C LEU A 349 -42.29 -27.65 -18.15
N SER A 350 -41.19 -28.07 -18.77
CA SER A 350 -39.90 -27.39 -18.78
C SER A 350 -39.83 -26.47 -19.99
N ASN A 351 -39.63 -25.18 -19.75
CA ASN A 351 -39.66 -24.13 -20.75
C ASN A 351 -38.28 -23.46 -20.89
N TYR A 352 -37.74 -23.48 -22.12
CA TYR A 352 -36.47 -22.83 -22.46
C TYR A 352 -36.77 -21.53 -23.21
N SER A 353 -36.39 -20.40 -22.63
CA SER A 353 -36.64 -19.07 -23.20
C SER A 353 -35.68 -18.05 -22.58
N THR A 354 -35.55 -16.87 -23.19
CA THR A 354 -34.77 -15.77 -22.58
C THR A 354 -35.32 -15.28 -21.24
N GLN A 355 -36.54 -15.70 -20.87
CA GLN A 355 -37.24 -15.40 -19.61
C GLN A 355 -37.37 -16.63 -18.69
N SER A 356 -36.61 -17.69 -18.95
CA SER A 356 -36.63 -18.90 -18.15
C SER A 356 -35.39 -19.03 -17.27
N LYS A 357 -35.58 -19.57 -16.07
CA LYS A 357 -34.51 -19.92 -15.12
C LYS A 357 -34.64 -21.36 -14.66
N CYS A 358 -33.54 -21.90 -14.16
CA CYS A 358 -33.49 -23.21 -13.54
C CYS A 358 -34.12 -23.16 -12.15
N PHE A 359 -34.99 -24.13 -11.87
CA PHE A 359 -35.58 -24.35 -10.56
C PHE A 359 -35.39 -25.81 -10.14
N GLN A 360 -35.26 -26.04 -8.84
CA GLN A 360 -35.49 -27.37 -8.29
C GLN A 360 -36.99 -27.67 -8.39
N SER A 361 -37.36 -28.55 -9.31
CA SER A 361 -38.74 -28.81 -9.70
C SER A 361 -38.94 -30.23 -10.18
N THR A 362 -40.05 -30.84 -9.76
CA THR A 362 -40.55 -32.13 -10.24
C THR A 362 -41.84 -31.98 -11.06
N ALA A 363 -42.18 -30.75 -11.46
CA ALA A 363 -43.39 -30.40 -12.19
C ALA A 363 -43.57 -31.28 -13.42
N THR A 364 -44.64 -32.05 -13.52
CA THR A 364 -44.88 -32.91 -14.69
C THR A 364 -46.36 -32.90 -15.03
N LYS A 365 -46.68 -32.94 -16.32
CA LYS A 365 -48.07 -32.94 -16.79
C LYS A 365 -48.80 -34.21 -16.33
N SER A 366 -50.06 -34.09 -15.93
CA SER A 366 -50.82 -35.18 -15.27
C SER A 366 -50.97 -36.47 -16.09
N GLN A 367 -50.90 -36.38 -17.41
CA GLN A 367 -51.03 -37.51 -18.34
C GLN A 367 -49.69 -38.11 -18.80
N SER A 368 -48.58 -37.67 -18.22
CA SER A 368 -47.22 -38.07 -18.63
C SER A 368 -46.57 -39.01 -17.62
N SER A 369 -45.66 -39.86 -18.10
CA SER A 369 -44.83 -40.75 -17.29
C SER A 369 -44.02 -40.00 -16.23
N TRP A 370 -43.66 -40.70 -15.15
CA TRP A 370 -42.85 -40.12 -14.07
C TRP A 370 -41.41 -39.92 -14.50
N TYR A 371 -40.85 -38.73 -14.20
CA TYR A 371 -39.45 -38.40 -14.48
C TYR A 371 -38.66 -38.23 -13.18
N TYR A 372 -37.45 -38.83 -13.13
CA TYR A 372 -36.57 -38.74 -11.96
C TYR A 372 -35.81 -37.41 -11.83
N ASP A 373 -35.82 -36.57 -12.88
CA ASP A 373 -35.15 -35.28 -12.88
C ASP A 373 -35.73 -34.33 -11.81
N LYS A 374 -34.84 -33.75 -11.00
CA LYS A 374 -35.17 -32.84 -9.89
C LYS A 374 -35.04 -31.35 -10.25
N PHE A 375 -34.63 -31.03 -11.48
CA PHE A 375 -34.39 -29.66 -11.93
C PHE A 375 -35.00 -29.45 -13.31
N ARG A 376 -35.66 -28.31 -13.50
CA ARG A 376 -36.40 -27.96 -14.73
C ARG A 376 -36.25 -26.46 -15.00
N CYS A 377 -36.44 -26.07 -16.25
CA CYS A 377 -36.44 -24.67 -16.64
C CYS A 377 -37.87 -24.14 -16.61
N HIS A 378 -38.12 -23.02 -15.94
CA HIS A 378 -39.46 -22.41 -15.88
C HIS A 378 -39.40 -20.92 -16.16
N GLN A 379 -40.45 -20.39 -16.79
CA GLN A 379 -40.62 -18.96 -16.92
C GLN A 379 -40.87 -18.34 -15.55
N TYR A 380 -40.45 -17.10 -15.37
CA TYR A 380 -40.65 -16.41 -14.10
C TYR A 380 -40.89 -14.92 -14.29
N LYS A 381 -41.44 -14.31 -13.24
CA LYS A 381 -41.54 -12.86 -13.07
C LYS A 381 -41.15 -12.48 -11.65
N CYS A 382 -40.42 -11.40 -11.49
CA CYS A 382 -40.08 -10.85 -10.18
C CYS A 382 -40.87 -9.55 -9.94
N SER A 383 -41.24 -9.29 -8.69
CA SER A 383 -41.65 -7.96 -8.26
C SER A 383 -40.45 -6.99 -8.34
N SER A 384 -40.72 -5.69 -8.44
CA SER A 384 -39.67 -4.66 -8.58
C SER A 384 -38.72 -4.55 -7.39
N ASP A 385 -39.17 -4.99 -6.21
CA ASP A 385 -38.43 -5.01 -4.96
C ASP A 385 -37.87 -6.41 -4.60
N ALA A 386 -37.96 -7.36 -5.55
CA ALA A 386 -37.56 -8.76 -5.38
C ALA A 386 -38.23 -9.47 -4.17
N SER A 387 -39.36 -8.99 -3.67
CA SER A 387 -40.11 -9.64 -2.57
C SER A 387 -40.95 -10.84 -3.02
N GLU A 388 -41.27 -10.93 -4.31
CA GLU A 388 -42.09 -12.00 -4.89
C GLU A 388 -41.50 -12.53 -6.20
N ILE A 389 -41.48 -13.86 -6.35
CA ILE A 389 -41.11 -14.59 -7.56
C ILE A 389 -42.32 -15.41 -8.01
N SER A 390 -42.90 -15.04 -9.14
CA SER A 390 -43.96 -15.81 -9.80
C SER A 390 -43.35 -16.77 -10.80
N VAL A 391 -43.48 -18.08 -10.58
CA VAL A 391 -43.09 -19.11 -11.54
C VAL A 391 -44.28 -19.46 -12.41
N VAL A 392 -44.13 -19.27 -13.72
CA VAL A 392 -45.22 -19.32 -14.70
C VAL A 392 -45.17 -20.61 -15.48
N PHE A 393 -46.32 -21.29 -15.59
CA PHE A 393 -46.53 -22.50 -16.40
C PHE A 393 -47.57 -22.20 -17.48
N PRO A 394 -47.15 -21.62 -18.63
CA PRO A 394 -48.09 -21.16 -19.66
C PRO A 394 -48.96 -22.28 -20.23
N GLU A 395 -48.38 -23.47 -20.40
CA GLU A 395 -49.00 -24.64 -21.04
C GLU A 395 -50.24 -25.16 -20.29
N ILE A 396 -50.32 -24.92 -18.99
CA ILE A 396 -51.44 -25.34 -18.12
C ILE A 396 -52.17 -24.15 -17.49
N ASN A 397 -51.76 -22.92 -17.85
CA ASN A 397 -52.25 -21.66 -17.31
C ASN A 397 -52.26 -21.64 -15.77
N LEU A 398 -51.11 -21.96 -15.16
CA LEU A 398 -50.90 -21.89 -13.71
C LEU A 398 -49.69 -21.02 -13.36
N THR A 399 -49.68 -20.51 -12.14
CA THR A 399 -48.57 -19.74 -11.60
C THR A 399 -48.38 -20.10 -10.14
N VAL A 400 -47.13 -20.42 -9.77
CA VAL A 400 -46.75 -20.63 -8.37
C VAL A 400 -46.04 -19.38 -7.88
N ILE A 401 -46.54 -18.79 -6.80
CA ILE A 401 -45.99 -17.58 -6.22
C ILE A 401 -45.10 -17.95 -5.04
N CYS A 402 -43.87 -17.48 -5.04
CA CYS A 402 -42.91 -17.60 -3.96
C CYS A 402 -42.71 -16.20 -3.35
N ARG A 403 -43.00 -16.02 -2.06
CA ARG A 403 -42.85 -14.74 -1.34
C ARG A 403 -41.68 -14.75 -0.37
N LYS A 404 -41.15 -13.58 -0.06
CA LYS A 404 -40.17 -13.40 1.03
C LYS A 404 -40.72 -14.00 2.33
N GLY A 405 -39.97 -14.91 2.95
CA GLY A 405 -40.42 -15.77 4.06
C GLY A 405 -40.65 -17.22 3.65
N GLU A 406 -40.83 -17.49 2.35
CA GLU A 406 -41.03 -18.83 1.77
C GLU A 406 -39.75 -19.42 1.14
N GLN A 407 -38.56 -18.90 1.47
CA GLN A 407 -37.29 -19.39 0.93
C GLN A 407 -37.12 -20.89 1.19
N ASN A 408 -36.73 -21.65 0.16
CA ASN A 408 -36.59 -23.12 0.19
C ASN A 408 -37.87 -23.91 0.50
N MET A 409 -39.03 -23.27 0.61
CA MET A 409 -40.30 -23.99 0.74
C MET A 409 -40.65 -24.69 -0.56
N LYS A 410 -41.18 -25.91 -0.44
CA LYS A 410 -41.75 -26.64 -1.57
C LYS A 410 -43.22 -26.27 -1.72
N LYS A 411 -43.64 -25.93 -2.93
CA LYS A 411 -45.02 -25.59 -3.26
C LYS A 411 -45.50 -26.50 -4.39
N ASP A 412 -46.72 -27.00 -4.27
CA ASP A 412 -47.33 -27.81 -5.31
C ASP A 412 -47.55 -26.97 -6.57
N VAL A 413 -47.27 -27.55 -7.73
CA VAL A 413 -47.44 -26.89 -9.03
C VAL A 413 -48.92 -26.71 -9.34
N ASP A 414 -49.71 -27.73 -9.02
CA ASP A 414 -51.16 -27.72 -9.08
C ASP A 414 -51.70 -28.42 -7.83
N PRO A 415 -52.21 -27.68 -6.83
CA PRO A 415 -52.77 -28.26 -5.61
C PRO A 415 -53.96 -29.21 -5.86
N SER A 416 -54.63 -29.09 -7.02
CA SER A 416 -55.72 -30.00 -7.39
C SER A 416 -55.22 -31.32 -7.99
N GLY A 417 -53.96 -31.36 -8.44
CA GLY A 417 -53.36 -32.50 -9.14
C GLY A 417 -53.96 -32.82 -10.52
N GLN A 418 -54.88 -31.99 -11.03
CA GLN A 418 -55.64 -32.30 -12.26
C GLN A 418 -54.83 -32.02 -13.54
N LYS A 419 -54.09 -30.91 -13.58
CA LYS A 419 -53.32 -30.48 -14.76
C LYS A 419 -51.86 -30.92 -14.69
N ALA A 420 -51.30 -30.96 -13.49
CA ALA A 420 -49.90 -31.30 -13.25
C ALA A 420 -49.72 -31.93 -11.86
N TYR A 421 -48.62 -32.66 -11.69
CA TYR A 421 -48.14 -33.13 -10.40
C TYR A 421 -46.73 -32.61 -10.14
N GLY A 422 -46.29 -32.78 -8.89
CA GLY A 422 -44.95 -32.39 -8.45
C GLY A 422 -44.92 -30.99 -7.83
N GLN A 423 -43.72 -30.63 -7.41
CA GLN A 423 -43.47 -29.45 -6.58
C GLN A 423 -42.37 -28.59 -7.18
N ILE A 424 -42.39 -27.33 -6.82
CA ILE A 424 -41.28 -26.40 -7.04
C ILE A 424 -40.73 -25.94 -5.70
N THR A 425 -39.41 -25.81 -5.61
CA THR A 425 -38.75 -25.24 -4.44
C THR A 425 -38.51 -23.76 -4.69
N CYS A 426 -39.04 -22.91 -3.82
CA CYS A 426 -38.85 -21.46 -3.92
C CYS A 426 -37.35 -21.10 -3.77
N PRO A 427 -36.81 -20.19 -4.61
CA PRO A 427 -35.40 -19.81 -4.56
C PRO A 427 -34.95 -19.32 -3.19
N GLN A 428 -33.71 -19.60 -2.82
CA GLN A 428 -33.17 -19.17 -1.52
C GLN A 428 -32.86 -17.68 -1.48
N ASP A 429 -32.22 -17.17 -2.53
CA ASP A 429 -31.73 -15.78 -2.60
C ASP A 429 -32.51 -15.02 -3.67
N TYR A 430 -33.56 -14.32 -3.23
CA TYR A 430 -34.47 -13.60 -4.12
C TYR A 430 -33.79 -12.39 -4.79
N GLU A 431 -32.94 -11.69 -4.04
CA GLU A 431 -32.18 -10.55 -4.55
C GLU A 431 -31.28 -10.98 -5.70
N ARG A 432 -30.48 -12.03 -5.51
CA ARG A 432 -29.65 -12.60 -6.59
C ARG A 432 -30.50 -13.15 -7.73
N PHE A 433 -31.62 -13.81 -7.42
CA PHE A 433 -32.49 -14.41 -8.43
C PHE A 433 -33.11 -13.34 -9.34
N CYS A 434 -33.59 -12.23 -8.77
CA CYS A 434 -34.33 -11.18 -9.47
C CYS A 434 -33.44 -10.05 -10.02
N ASN A 435 -32.36 -9.67 -9.33
CA ASN A 435 -31.53 -8.52 -9.67
C ASN A 435 -30.28 -8.87 -10.51
N TYR A 436 -30.27 -10.04 -11.15
CA TYR A 436 -29.26 -10.41 -12.15
C TYR A 436 -29.36 -9.53 -13.40
N THR A 437 -28.25 -9.41 -14.13
CA THR A 437 -28.20 -8.69 -15.41
C THR A 437 -29.11 -9.39 -16.42
N PRO A 438 -30.20 -8.75 -16.91
CA PRO A 438 -31.09 -9.39 -17.87
C PRO A 438 -30.37 -9.69 -19.18
N ILE A 439 -30.73 -10.80 -19.81
CA ILE A 439 -30.26 -11.14 -21.16
C ILE A 439 -31.04 -10.27 -22.14
N CYS A 440 -30.35 -9.72 -23.14
CA CYS A 440 -31.02 -8.89 -24.12
C CYS A 440 -32.01 -9.69 -24.97
N PRO A 441 -33.17 -9.09 -25.32
CA PRO A 441 -34.11 -9.69 -26.24
C PRO A 441 -33.42 -10.14 -27.53
N ASN A 442 -33.62 -11.41 -27.92
CA ASN A 442 -33.00 -12.07 -29.08
C ASN A 442 -31.49 -11.81 -29.25
N PHE A 443 -30.74 -11.61 -28.15
CA PHE A 443 -29.30 -11.30 -28.20
C PHE A 443 -28.97 -10.16 -29.17
N CYS A 444 -29.84 -9.14 -29.22
CA CYS A 444 -29.70 -7.99 -30.13
C CYS A 444 -29.62 -8.35 -31.62
N SER A 445 -30.20 -9.50 -32.00
CA SER A 445 -30.38 -9.98 -33.38
C SER A 445 -29.10 -9.96 -34.24
N GLU A 446 -27.92 -10.16 -33.63
CA GLU A 446 -26.60 -10.06 -34.32
C GLU A 446 -26.33 -8.67 -34.93
N LYS A 447 -27.13 -7.65 -34.57
CA LYS A 447 -27.06 -6.26 -35.09
C LYS A 447 -26.93 -5.22 -33.98
N GLY A 448 -26.46 -5.65 -32.81
CA GLY A 448 -26.21 -4.76 -31.69
C GLY A 448 -25.40 -5.44 -30.60
N VAL A 449 -25.12 -4.69 -29.54
CA VAL A 449 -24.43 -5.20 -28.35
C VAL A 449 -25.37 -5.18 -27.16
N CYS A 450 -25.35 -6.24 -26.36
CA CYS A 450 -26.08 -6.28 -25.11
C CYS A 450 -25.33 -5.57 -23.98
N VAL A 451 -25.97 -4.59 -23.34
CA VAL A 451 -25.47 -3.90 -22.15
C VAL A 451 -26.60 -3.82 -21.12
N LYS A 452 -26.47 -4.50 -19.98
CA LYS A 452 -27.50 -4.52 -18.92
C LYS A 452 -28.93 -4.86 -19.39
N GLY A 453 -29.05 -5.80 -20.33
CA GLY A 453 -30.35 -6.20 -20.88
C GLY A 453 -30.94 -5.22 -21.89
N GLN A 454 -30.21 -4.16 -22.25
CA GLN A 454 -30.57 -3.24 -23.33
C GLN A 454 -29.63 -3.40 -24.52
N CYS A 455 -30.21 -3.44 -25.71
CA CYS A 455 -29.44 -3.48 -26.94
C CYS A 455 -28.95 -2.08 -27.34
N ILE A 456 -27.68 -1.99 -27.75
CA ILE A 456 -27.14 -0.83 -28.45
C ILE A 456 -27.01 -1.24 -29.92
N CYS A 457 -27.86 -0.68 -30.78
CA CYS A 457 -27.95 -1.13 -32.16
C CYS A 457 -26.86 -0.52 -33.05
N GLN A 458 -26.43 -1.29 -34.04
CA GLN A 458 -25.60 -0.81 -35.14
C GLN A 458 -26.36 0.25 -35.96
N ALA A 459 -25.63 1.12 -36.65
CA ALA A 459 -26.22 2.14 -37.50
C ALA A 459 -27.13 1.51 -38.58
N GLY A 460 -28.33 2.06 -38.74
CA GLY A 460 -29.33 1.54 -39.69
C GLY A 460 -30.22 0.42 -39.14
N PHE A 461 -30.06 0.03 -37.88
CA PHE A 461 -30.89 -0.95 -37.18
C PHE A 461 -31.48 -0.37 -35.90
N GLY A 462 -32.64 -0.85 -35.46
CA GLY A 462 -33.32 -0.41 -34.26
C GLY A 462 -34.35 -1.42 -33.77
N GLY A 463 -35.07 -1.07 -32.72
CA GLY A 463 -35.97 -1.98 -32.03
C GLY A 463 -35.35 -2.51 -30.76
N VAL A 464 -36.17 -3.06 -29.86
CA VAL A 464 -35.73 -3.55 -28.54
C VAL A 464 -34.66 -4.64 -28.63
N ASP A 465 -34.56 -5.31 -29.78
CA ASP A 465 -33.59 -6.35 -30.12
C ASP A 465 -32.77 -6.05 -31.39
N CYS A 466 -32.80 -4.81 -31.92
CA CYS A 466 -32.13 -4.42 -33.16
C CYS A 466 -32.55 -5.16 -34.45
N SER A 467 -33.69 -5.86 -34.47
CA SER A 467 -34.16 -6.61 -35.64
C SER A 467 -34.73 -5.73 -36.77
N ILE A 468 -35.05 -4.46 -36.50
CA ILE A 468 -35.75 -3.59 -37.45
C ILE A 468 -34.72 -2.74 -38.19
N LYS A 469 -34.61 -2.93 -39.51
CA LYS A 469 -33.83 -2.02 -40.36
C LYS A 469 -34.51 -0.65 -40.41
N CYS A 470 -33.87 0.37 -39.87
CA CYS A 470 -34.44 1.71 -39.75
C CYS A 470 -33.36 2.80 -39.83
N SER A 471 -33.54 3.75 -40.74
CA SER A 471 -32.71 4.96 -40.87
C SER A 471 -33.18 6.11 -39.95
N GLY A 472 -34.40 6.02 -39.41
CA GLY A 472 -35.01 6.97 -38.49
C GLY A 472 -35.04 6.46 -37.05
N VAL A 473 -36.22 6.51 -36.43
CA VAL A 473 -36.46 6.01 -35.06
C VAL A 473 -37.51 4.92 -35.08
N VAL A 474 -37.45 3.97 -34.15
CA VAL A 474 -38.46 2.92 -33.99
C VAL A 474 -39.48 3.33 -32.92
N ASP A 475 -40.75 3.41 -33.28
CA ASP A 475 -41.85 3.56 -32.32
C ASP A 475 -42.90 2.48 -32.54
N ASN A 476 -43.34 1.82 -31.46
CA ASN A 476 -44.30 0.71 -31.52
C ASN A 476 -43.96 -0.35 -32.59
N HIS A 477 -42.70 -0.79 -32.65
CA HIS A 477 -42.17 -1.77 -33.63
C HIS A 477 -42.19 -1.31 -35.11
N SER A 478 -42.44 -0.03 -35.39
CA SER A 478 -42.45 0.52 -36.75
C SER A 478 -41.33 1.54 -36.92
N CYS A 479 -40.66 1.54 -38.07
CA CYS A 479 -39.69 2.58 -38.42
C CYS A 479 -40.42 3.86 -38.81
N VAL A 480 -40.10 4.96 -38.13
CA VAL A 480 -40.66 6.29 -38.35
C VAL A 480 -39.53 7.20 -38.79
N GLU A 481 -39.72 7.91 -39.91
CA GLU A 481 -38.78 8.93 -40.35
C GLU A 481 -38.89 10.17 -39.43
N GLY A 482 -37.75 10.65 -38.90
CA GLY A 482 -37.70 11.88 -38.09
C GLY A 482 -37.36 11.65 -36.61
N THR A 483 -38.02 12.39 -35.71
CA THR A 483 -37.74 12.39 -34.26
C THR A 483 -38.83 11.66 -33.47
N CYS A 484 -38.53 11.25 -32.23
CA CYS A 484 -39.52 10.61 -31.37
C CYS A 484 -40.81 11.43 -31.17
N PRO A 485 -41.96 10.76 -31.01
CA PRO A 485 -43.22 11.40 -30.65
C PRO A 485 -43.12 12.23 -29.36
N ILE A 486 -44.10 13.11 -29.15
CA ILE A 486 -44.15 13.97 -27.96
C ILE A 486 -44.21 13.09 -26.69
N GLY A 487 -43.42 13.47 -25.67
CA GLY A 487 -43.32 12.72 -24.41
C GLY A 487 -42.41 11.49 -24.46
N LYS A 488 -41.74 11.22 -25.59
CA LYS A 488 -40.77 10.12 -25.74
C LYS A 488 -39.38 10.65 -26.11
N PHE A 489 -38.36 9.89 -25.71
CA PHE A 489 -36.95 10.14 -25.98
C PHE A 489 -36.37 8.99 -26.82
N LEU A 490 -35.46 9.33 -27.74
CA LEU A 490 -34.70 8.36 -28.52
C LEU A 490 -33.67 7.67 -27.63
N ASN A 491 -33.79 6.35 -27.50
CA ASN A 491 -32.92 5.50 -26.70
C ASN A 491 -31.77 4.89 -27.53
N PRO A 492 -30.75 4.31 -26.86
CA PRO A 492 -29.62 3.63 -27.52
C PRO A 492 -29.99 2.43 -28.43
N ASP A 493 -31.17 1.83 -28.23
CA ASP A 493 -31.75 0.77 -29.08
C ASP A 493 -32.51 1.35 -30.31
N ASN A 494 -32.35 2.66 -30.56
CA ASN A 494 -33.07 3.45 -31.55
C ASN A 494 -34.60 3.42 -31.38
N THR A 495 -35.10 3.09 -30.18
CA THR A 495 -36.54 3.14 -29.87
C THR A 495 -36.95 4.40 -29.13
N CYS A 496 -38.21 4.80 -29.30
CA CYS A 496 -38.81 5.91 -28.55
C CYS A 496 -39.47 5.41 -27.26
N LYS A 497 -38.95 5.81 -26.09
CA LYS A 497 -39.53 5.46 -24.77
C LYS A 497 -39.76 6.70 -23.92
N SER A 498 -40.64 6.59 -22.93
CA SER A 498 -40.99 7.71 -22.02
C SER A 498 -39.91 8.05 -20.99
N ASP A 499 -38.97 7.14 -20.74
CA ASP A 499 -37.82 7.33 -19.84
C ASP A 499 -36.52 6.92 -20.53
N CYS A 500 -35.41 7.39 -20.00
CA CYS A 500 -34.06 7.07 -20.46
C CYS A 500 -33.40 6.03 -19.55
N PRO A 501 -32.53 5.15 -20.10
CA PRO A 501 -31.82 4.15 -19.34
C PRO A 501 -30.78 4.76 -18.40
N LEU A 502 -30.24 3.93 -17.50
CA LEU A 502 -29.15 4.32 -16.61
C LEU A 502 -27.96 4.89 -17.39
N GLY A 503 -27.36 5.94 -16.84
CA GLY A 503 -26.30 6.72 -17.49
C GLY A 503 -26.80 7.75 -18.51
N TYR A 504 -28.13 7.88 -18.68
CA TYR A 504 -28.72 8.86 -19.57
C TYR A 504 -29.84 9.67 -18.89
N PHE A 505 -30.09 10.87 -19.42
CA PHE A 505 -31.22 11.72 -19.08
C PHE A 505 -31.93 12.20 -20.36
N GLY A 506 -33.21 12.51 -20.25
CA GLY A 506 -34.01 12.99 -21.37
C GLY A 506 -33.77 14.47 -21.66
N SER A 507 -33.28 14.80 -22.86
CA SER A 507 -33.14 16.19 -23.31
C SER A 507 -33.32 16.30 -24.83
N ALA A 508 -34.06 17.32 -25.27
CA ALA A 508 -34.35 17.56 -26.70
C ALA A 508 -34.87 16.31 -27.46
N LYS A 509 -35.81 15.55 -26.85
CA LYS A 509 -36.38 14.29 -27.38
C LYS A 509 -35.36 13.16 -27.62
N LYS A 510 -34.17 13.23 -27.01
CA LYS A 510 -33.13 12.20 -27.06
C LYS A 510 -32.64 11.87 -25.66
N CYS A 511 -32.22 10.63 -25.45
CA CYS A 511 -31.47 10.28 -24.25
C CYS A 511 -30.02 10.74 -24.42
N GLN A 512 -29.60 11.69 -23.60
CA GLN A 512 -28.24 12.22 -23.57
C GLN A 512 -27.48 11.63 -22.38
N VAL A 513 -26.16 11.51 -22.50
CA VAL A 513 -25.32 10.86 -21.49
C VAL A 513 -25.18 11.76 -20.27
N CYS A 514 -25.25 11.17 -19.08
CA CYS A 514 -24.91 11.83 -17.82
C CYS A 514 -23.41 12.17 -17.73
N ASP A 515 -23.03 12.94 -16.71
CA ASP A 515 -21.63 13.02 -16.28
C ASP A 515 -21.06 11.61 -16.02
N SER A 516 -19.77 11.45 -16.29
CA SER A 516 -19.10 10.16 -16.24
C SER A 516 -19.06 9.54 -14.86
N ASN A 517 -19.30 10.27 -13.77
CA ASN A 517 -19.38 9.72 -12.41
C ASN A 517 -20.81 9.35 -11.99
N CYS A 518 -21.80 9.56 -12.87
CA CYS A 518 -23.20 9.47 -12.53
C CYS A 518 -23.89 8.31 -13.25
N SER A 519 -24.63 7.52 -12.47
CA SER A 519 -25.47 6.43 -12.98
C SER A 519 -26.92 6.87 -13.23
N ARG A 520 -27.37 7.95 -12.59
CA ARG A 520 -28.57 8.70 -12.95
C ARG A 520 -28.33 10.20 -12.74
N CYS A 521 -28.92 11.01 -13.61
CA CYS A 521 -28.77 12.46 -13.58
C CYS A 521 -30.05 13.15 -14.08
N THR A 522 -30.19 14.43 -13.78
CA THR A 522 -31.23 15.31 -14.34
C THR A 522 -30.69 16.20 -15.47
N GLY A 523 -29.36 16.25 -15.63
CA GLY A 523 -28.66 17.03 -16.63
C GLY A 523 -27.24 16.50 -16.86
N PRO A 524 -26.49 17.10 -17.79
CA PRO A 524 -25.18 16.59 -18.19
C PRO A 524 -24.05 16.96 -17.21
N SER A 525 -24.29 17.85 -16.24
CA SER A 525 -23.27 18.33 -15.30
C SER A 525 -23.00 17.35 -14.16
N ALA A 526 -21.77 17.36 -13.63
CA ALA A 526 -21.36 16.60 -12.44
C ALA A 526 -22.14 16.97 -11.16
N ASN A 527 -22.87 18.10 -11.17
CA ASN A 527 -23.68 18.60 -10.06
C ASN A 527 -25.18 18.34 -10.21
N GLU A 528 -25.56 17.56 -11.22
CA GLU A 528 -26.95 17.22 -11.54
C GLU A 528 -27.20 15.71 -11.37
N CYS A 529 -26.46 15.09 -10.46
CA CYS A 529 -26.46 13.64 -10.28
C CYS A 529 -27.46 13.24 -9.20
N SER A 530 -28.31 12.27 -9.53
CA SER A 530 -29.29 11.69 -8.61
C SER A 530 -28.86 10.31 -8.11
N LYS A 531 -27.90 9.68 -8.79
CA LYS A 531 -27.26 8.45 -8.35
C LYS A 531 -25.84 8.38 -8.91
N CYS A 532 -24.89 8.01 -8.05
CA CYS A 532 -23.50 7.88 -8.44
C CYS A 532 -23.16 6.50 -8.99
N GLN A 533 -22.00 6.42 -9.63
CA GLN A 533 -21.39 5.18 -10.08
C GLN A 533 -20.89 4.33 -8.91
N PHE A 534 -20.34 3.15 -9.18
CA PHE A 534 -19.99 2.20 -8.13
C PHE A 534 -18.83 2.72 -7.27
N MET A 535 -17.86 3.41 -7.85
CA MET A 535 -16.66 3.85 -7.13
C MET A 535 -16.89 5.13 -6.31
N THR A 536 -17.89 5.94 -6.64
CA THR A 536 -18.19 7.22 -5.99
C THR A 536 -19.40 7.15 -5.07
N LEU A 537 -19.56 8.18 -4.25
CA LEU A 537 -20.64 8.33 -3.26
C LEU A 537 -21.45 9.57 -3.59
N LEU A 538 -22.77 9.46 -3.50
CA LEU A 538 -23.65 10.62 -3.69
C LEU A 538 -23.61 11.51 -2.45
N GLN A 539 -23.16 12.75 -2.61
CA GLN A 539 -23.27 13.81 -1.62
C GLN A 539 -24.12 14.92 -2.21
N GLU A 540 -25.35 15.06 -1.70
CA GLU A 540 -26.38 15.91 -2.28
C GLU A 540 -26.65 15.55 -3.76
N ASN A 541 -26.14 16.36 -4.70
CA ASN A 541 -26.34 16.21 -6.14
C ASN A 541 -25.03 15.94 -6.89
N GLN A 542 -23.95 15.62 -6.17
CA GLN A 542 -22.60 15.43 -6.69
C GLN A 542 -22.04 14.06 -6.30
N CYS A 543 -21.18 13.52 -7.14
CA CYS A 543 -20.47 12.27 -6.87
C CYS A 543 -19.06 12.54 -6.39
N VAL A 544 -18.75 12.07 -5.18
CA VAL A 544 -17.46 12.30 -4.50
C VAL A 544 -16.78 10.98 -4.13
N ASP A 545 -15.45 10.95 -4.11
CA ASP A 545 -14.68 9.76 -3.72
C ASP A 545 -14.80 9.47 -2.21
N LYS A 546 -14.87 10.54 -1.40
CA LYS A 546 -14.97 10.47 0.06
C LYS A 546 -15.96 11.52 0.55
N CYS A 547 -16.74 11.16 1.56
CA CYS A 547 -17.68 12.09 2.18
C CYS A 547 -16.94 13.21 2.91
N ASN A 548 -17.49 14.42 2.83
CA ASN A 548 -16.94 15.57 3.54
C ASN A 548 -17.39 15.54 5.01
N GLU A 549 -16.70 14.74 5.82
CA GLU A 549 -17.00 14.59 7.26
C GLU A 549 -16.88 15.93 8.02
N LYS A 550 -16.03 16.86 7.54
CA LYS A 550 -15.92 18.22 8.10
C LYS A 550 -17.14 19.10 7.83
N GLN A 551 -18.00 18.70 6.90
CA GLN A 551 -19.30 19.34 6.64
C GLN A 551 -20.46 18.51 7.21
N GLY A 552 -20.18 17.48 8.01
CA GLY A 552 -21.20 16.63 8.63
C GLY A 552 -21.73 15.50 7.76
N TYR A 553 -21.08 15.23 6.62
CA TYR A 553 -21.42 14.14 5.72
C TYR A 553 -20.59 12.90 6.04
N PHE A 554 -21.25 11.79 6.37
CA PHE A 554 -20.58 10.53 6.71
C PHE A 554 -21.01 9.41 5.76
N TYR A 555 -20.10 8.47 5.52
CA TYR A 555 -20.38 7.37 4.61
C TYR A 555 -21.43 6.41 5.20
N ASN A 556 -22.59 6.33 4.55
CA ASN A 556 -23.59 5.31 4.82
C ASN A 556 -23.33 4.11 3.90
N GLN A 557 -22.71 3.07 4.45
CA GLN A 557 -22.34 1.84 3.72
C GLN A 557 -23.53 1.14 3.06
N ASN A 558 -24.69 1.14 3.71
CA ASN A 558 -25.88 0.43 3.21
C ASN A 558 -26.49 1.13 1.99
N LEU A 559 -26.46 2.47 1.99
CA LEU A 559 -27.07 3.28 0.93
C LEU A 559 -26.06 3.68 -0.16
N GLY A 560 -24.76 3.59 0.11
CA GLY A 560 -23.73 4.04 -0.83
C GLY A 560 -23.71 5.57 -1.01
N ILE A 561 -24.12 6.32 0.00
CA ILE A 561 -24.24 7.78 -0.03
C ILE A 561 -23.47 8.43 1.13
N CYS A 562 -23.24 9.73 0.98
CA CYS A 562 -22.79 10.59 2.05
C CYS A 562 -24.01 11.18 2.76
N GLU A 563 -24.32 10.63 3.94
CA GLU A 563 -25.46 11.03 4.74
C GLU A 563 -25.08 12.20 5.66
N TYR A 564 -25.89 13.27 5.67
CA TYR A 564 -25.72 14.37 6.61
C TYR A 564 -26.20 13.96 8.01
N LEU A 565 -25.26 13.87 8.97
CA LEU A 565 -25.53 13.41 10.33
C LEU A 565 -25.41 14.49 11.40
N TRP A 566 -25.31 15.77 11.05
CA TRP A 566 -25.30 16.84 12.06
C TRP A 566 -26.72 17.34 12.36
N SER A 567 -26.95 17.75 13.60
CA SER A 567 -28.24 18.25 14.09
C SER A 567 -28.02 19.43 15.03
N ASN A 568 -28.96 20.39 15.01
CA ASN A 568 -29.05 21.47 15.99
C ASN A 568 -30.00 21.13 17.17
N LYS A 569 -30.65 19.96 17.12
CA LYS A 569 -31.50 19.43 18.20
C LYS A 569 -30.68 18.50 19.07
N CYS A 570 -30.04 19.05 20.09
CA CYS A 570 -29.05 18.36 20.93
C CYS A 570 -29.45 18.33 22.40
N GLN A 571 -28.90 17.36 23.14
CA GLN A 571 -29.05 17.28 24.58
C GLN A 571 -27.88 17.99 25.28
N GLY A 572 -28.12 18.50 26.49
CA GLY A 572 -27.12 19.19 27.30
C GLY A 572 -26.62 20.51 26.70
N ASN A 573 -25.30 20.73 26.79
CA ASN A 573 -24.65 22.00 26.45
C ASN A 573 -24.15 22.07 25.01
N CYS A 574 -24.60 21.13 24.18
CA CYS A 574 -24.17 21.00 22.81
C CYS A 574 -24.94 21.95 21.87
N LYS A 575 -24.24 22.61 20.94
CA LYS A 575 -24.83 23.46 19.89
C LYS A 575 -25.12 22.66 18.61
N ILE A 576 -24.18 21.81 18.20
CA ILE A 576 -24.32 20.89 17.06
C ILE A 576 -23.88 19.50 17.53
N CYS A 577 -24.71 18.50 17.34
CA CYS A 577 -24.49 17.11 17.77
C CYS A 577 -24.75 16.15 16.62
N GLN A 578 -24.40 14.88 16.83
CA GLN A 578 -24.75 13.82 15.91
C GLN A 578 -26.27 13.53 15.95
N LYS A 579 -26.90 13.49 14.79
CA LYS A 579 -28.34 13.25 14.58
C LYS A 579 -28.84 11.96 15.25
N ASN A 580 -28.02 10.90 15.20
CA ASN A 580 -28.35 9.58 15.77
C ASN A 580 -27.89 9.43 17.23
N ASN A 581 -27.12 10.37 17.77
CA ASN A 581 -26.65 10.35 19.16
C ASN A 581 -26.54 11.80 19.68
N GLN A 582 -27.61 12.29 20.30
CA GLN A 582 -27.76 13.68 20.72
C GLN A 582 -26.82 14.11 21.85
N HIS A 583 -26.13 13.17 22.51
CA HIS A 583 -25.09 13.43 23.50
C HIS A 583 -23.72 13.63 22.86
N TYR A 584 -23.49 13.07 21.67
CA TYR A 584 -22.23 13.17 20.96
C TYR A 584 -22.14 14.53 20.29
N CYS A 585 -21.42 15.43 20.94
CA CYS A 585 -21.31 16.81 20.51
C CYS A 585 -20.24 16.99 19.43
N ILE A 586 -20.48 17.97 18.57
CA ILE A 586 -19.57 18.44 17.52
C ILE A 586 -19.09 19.85 17.85
N THR A 587 -19.99 20.73 18.30
CA THR A 587 -19.65 22.10 18.73
C THR A 587 -20.43 22.47 19.97
N CYS A 588 -19.81 23.21 20.89
CA CYS A 588 -20.44 23.64 22.13
C CYS A 588 -21.26 24.92 22.01
N LYS A 589 -22.20 25.12 22.94
CA LYS A 589 -22.82 26.43 23.18
C LYS A 589 -21.77 27.37 23.78
N GLU A 590 -22.02 28.67 23.69
CA GLU A 590 -21.12 29.68 24.28
C GLU A 590 -20.87 29.40 25.76
N SER A 591 -19.62 29.61 26.20
CA SER A 591 -19.13 29.37 27.58
C SER A 591 -18.96 27.91 28.00
N TYR A 592 -19.04 26.95 27.06
CA TYR A 592 -18.72 25.54 27.31
C TYR A 592 -17.57 25.08 26.41
N PHE A 593 -16.79 24.12 26.90
CA PHE A 593 -15.57 23.64 26.26
C PHE A 593 -15.75 22.20 25.78
N TYR A 594 -15.35 21.94 24.54
CA TYR A 594 -15.43 20.62 23.93
C TYR A 594 -14.35 19.69 24.48
N TYR A 595 -14.77 18.55 25.02
CA TYR A 595 -13.86 17.53 25.52
C TYR A 595 -13.90 16.30 24.59
N ASP A 596 -12.84 16.11 23.81
CA ASP A 596 -12.79 15.12 22.73
C ASP A 596 -12.91 13.66 23.22
N ASN A 597 -12.42 13.35 24.42
CA ASN A 597 -12.38 11.97 24.93
C ASN A 597 -13.77 11.34 25.09
N ASN A 598 -14.79 12.12 25.48
CA ASN A 598 -16.18 11.64 25.56
C ASN A 598 -17.13 12.40 24.61
N LYS A 599 -16.59 13.37 23.85
CA LYS A 599 -17.30 14.25 22.92
C LYS A 599 -18.44 15.04 23.57
N GLU A 600 -18.24 15.51 24.78
CA GLU A 600 -19.20 16.34 25.52
C GLU A 600 -18.77 17.80 25.63
N CYS A 601 -19.71 18.65 26.01
CA CYS A 601 -19.45 20.07 26.29
C CYS A 601 -19.53 20.33 27.79
N LEU A 602 -18.38 20.63 28.39
CA LEU A 602 -18.22 20.78 29.82
C LEU A 602 -18.08 22.27 30.18
N SER A 603 -18.61 22.67 31.33
CA SER A 603 -18.42 24.03 31.85
C SER A 603 -17.01 24.22 32.43
N GLN A 604 -16.33 23.13 32.80
CA GLN A 604 -14.96 23.10 33.30
C GLN A 604 -14.24 21.88 32.72
N CYS A 605 -12.99 22.05 32.31
CA CYS A 605 -12.21 20.96 31.76
C CYS A 605 -11.73 19.99 32.86
N PRO A 606 -11.64 18.68 32.58
CA PRO A 606 -11.15 17.69 33.54
C PRO A 606 -9.68 17.94 33.93
N PHE A 607 -9.26 17.36 35.06
CA PHE A 607 -7.86 17.46 35.51
C PHE A 607 -6.87 17.01 34.42
N GLY A 608 -5.80 17.78 34.25
CA GLY A 608 -4.82 17.59 33.17
C GLY A 608 -5.21 18.23 31.83
N TYR A 609 -6.33 18.95 31.77
CA TYR A 609 -6.76 19.76 30.62
C TYR A 609 -7.07 21.19 31.07
N PHE A 610 -6.83 22.16 30.20
CA PHE A 610 -7.21 23.56 30.40
C PHE A 610 -8.26 24.00 29.39
N ALA A 611 -9.03 25.02 29.76
CA ALA A 611 -10.08 25.58 28.91
C ALA A 611 -9.49 26.62 27.96
N ASN A 612 -9.31 26.24 26.69
CA ASN A 612 -8.81 27.18 25.68
C ASN A 612 -9.96 28.08 25.18
N GLN A 613 -9.89 29.36 25.53
CA GLN A 613 -10.91 30.35 25.21
C GLN A 613 -10.96 30.72 23.72
N GLU A 614 -9.85 30.57 22.98
CA GLU A 614 -9.78 30.95 21.57
C GLU A 614 -10.56 30.00 20.67
N ASN A 615 -10.53 28.70 20.98
CA ASN A 615 -11.17 27.66 20.17
C ASN A 615 -12.33 26.94 20.87
N GLN A 616 -12.56 27.18 22.17
CA GLN A 616 -13.56 26.49 23.00
C GLN A 616 -13.32 24.97 23.15
N PHE A 617 -12.06 24.53 23.20
CA PHE A 617 -11.69 23.13 23.47
C PHE A 617 -11.07 22.96 24.86
N CYS A 618 -11.25 21.78 25.44
CA CYS A 618 -10.45 21.29 26.54
C CYS A 618 -9.16 20.69 25.96
N GLU A 619 -8.07 21.44 26.06
CA GLU A 619 -6.77 21.02 25.56
C GLU A 619 -5.93 20.42 26.67
N LYS A 620 -5.15 19.40 26.34
CA LYS A 620 -4.30 18.73 27.32
C LYS A 620 -3.21 19.69 27.79
N ASN A 621 -2.91 19.67 29.09
CA ASN A 621 -1.80 20.43 29.62
C ASN A 621 -0.47 19.98 28.98
N SER A 622 0.39 20.95 28.73
CA SER A 622 1.81 20.89 28.40
C SER A 622 2.56 20.00 29.37
N LEU A 623 3.60 19.36 28.85
CA LEU A 623 4.38 18.36 29.56
C LEU A 623 4.90 18.91 30.90
N GLY A 624 4.67 18.17 31.98
CA GLY A 624 5.10 18.53 33.32
C GLY A 624 4.25 19.61 34.01
N CYS A 625 3.17 20.09 33.39
CA CYS A 625 2.26 21.06 33.98
C CYS A 625 0.98 20.42 34.50
N LEU A 626 0.69 20.62 35.79
CA LEU A 626 -0.52 20.15 36.46
C LEU A 626 -1.71 21.09 36.26
N GLN A 627 -1.46 22.41 36.14
CA GLN A 627 -2.50 23.41 35.92
C GLN A 627 -2.01 24.50 34.96
N GLN A 628 -2.73 24.66 33.84
CA GLN A 628 -2.53 25.74 32.88
C GLN A 628 -3.74 26.64 32.80
N ASP A 629 -3.46 27.93 32.62
CA ASP A 629 -4.47 28.95 32.40
C ASP A 629 -4.57 29.35 30.91
N ASN A 630 -3.50 29.13 30.13
CA ASN A 630 -3.45 29.36 28.69
C ASN A 630 -2.42 28.44 28.01
N PRO A 631 -2.35 28.39 26.66
CA PRO A 631 -1.48 27.47 25.93
C PRO A 631 0.03 27.64 26.16
N ILE A 632 0.47 28.76 26.74
CA ILE A 632 1.88 29.16 26.78
C ILE A 632 2.45 29.08 28.20
N THR A 633 1.64 29.38 29.22
CA THR A 633 2.10 29.47 30.61
C THR A 633 1.46 28.42 31.50
N CYS A 634 2.22 28.00 32.52
CA CYS A 634 1.83 27.03 33.53
C CYS A 634 1.85 27.67 34.92
N SER A 635 0.78 27.49 35.68
CA SER A 635 0.70 28.00 37.06
C SER A 635 1.19 26.98 38.09
N GLN A 636 1.17 25.67 37.78
CA GLN A 636 1.65 24.64 38.68
C GLN A 636 2.34 23.49 37.94
N CYS A 637 3.63 23.27 38.24
CA CYS A 637 4.40 22.14 37.69
C CYS A 637 4.29 20.89 38.55
N ASP A 638 4.48 19.74 37.91
CA ASP A 638 4.55 18.43 38.56
C ASP A 638 5.91 18.25 39.26
N THR A 639 6.02 18.84 40.44
CA THR A 639 7.26 18.84 41.21
C THR A 639 7.69 17.45 41.67
N ASN A 640 6.73 16.52 41.81
CA ASN A 640 6.99 15.15 42.22
C ASN A 640 7.75 14.38 41.14
N ASN A 641 7.50 14.68 39.86
CA ASN A 641 8.22 14.12 38.73
C ASN A 641 9.40 15.00 38.28
N GLY A 642 9.96 15.83 39.18
CA GLY A 642 11.17 16.62 38.92
C GLY A 642 10.98 17.89 38.09
N PHE A 643 9.75 18.25 37.69
CA PHE A 643 9.49 19.48 36.95
C PHE A 643 9.51 20.70 37.88
N ARG A 644 10.07 21.81 37.41
CA ARG A 644 10.14 23.09 38.13
C ARG A 644 9.69 24.21 37.20
N LEU A 645 9.02 25.20 37.77
CA LEU A 645 8.56 26.38 37.03
C LEU A 645 9.75 27.28 36.72
N GLY A 646 10.04 27.46 35.43
CA GLY A 646 11.03 28.40 34.94
C GLY A 646 10.56 29.85 35.05
N LEU A 647 11.50 30.79 34.87
CA LEU A 647 11.21 32.24 34.84
C LEU A 647 10.31 32.66 33.66
N ASP A 648 10.19 31.80 32.65
CA ASP A 648 9.30 31.93 31.50
C ASP A 648 7.92 31.31 31.72
N GLU A 649 7.60 30.95 32.98
CA GLU A 649 6.35 30.30 33.38
C GLU A 649 6.12 28.93 32.70
N LYS A 650 7.20 28.22 32.33
CA LYS A 650 7.13 26.87 31.76
C LYS A 650 7.75 25.83 32.68
N CYS A 651 7.17 24.63 32.69
CA CYS A 651 7.70 23.52 33.45
C CYS A 651 8.89 22.87 32.75
N THR A 652 10.01 22.77 33.46
CA THR A 652 11.24 22.16 32.96
C THR A 652 11.73 21.10 33.92
N LEU A 653 12.21 19.97 33.40
CA LEU A 653 12.76 18.88 34.21
C LEU A 653 14.18 19.23 34.70
N CYS A 654 14.39 19.31 36.02
CA CYS A 654 15.70 19.60 36.63
C CYS A 654 16.44 18.33 37.06
N GLN A 655 17.76 18.42 37.25
CA GLN A 655 18.58 17.34 37.83
C GLN A 655 18.18 17.03 39.29
N LEU A 656 18.40 15.78 39.71
CA LEU A 656 18.13 15.28 41.08
C LEU A 656 18.65 16.24 42.17
N ASP A 657 17.83 16.45 43.21
CA ASP A 657 18.13 17.31 44.37
C ASP A 657 18.37 18.79 44.03
N CYS A 658 17.85 19.26 42.89
CA CYS A 658 17.94 20.65 42.47
C CYS A 658 16.60 21.40 42.62
N SER A 659 16.58 22.42 43.48
CA SER A 659 15.39 23.27 43.69
C SER A 659 15.24 24.35 42.62
N LEU A 660 16.35 24.80 42.01
CA LEU A 660 16.35 25.76 40.91
C LEU A 660 17.49 25.44 39.93
N CYS A 661 17.17 25.00 38.72
CA CYS A 661 18.14 24.66 37.68
C CYS A 661 18.28 25.74 36.60
N ASN A 662 19.40 25.71 35.87
CA ASN A 662 19.69 26.63 34.79
C ASN A 662 18.85 26.30 33.54
N PRO A 663 17.98 27.22 33.04
CA PRO A 663 17.14 26.95 31.87
C PRO A 663 17.95 26.72 30.58
N ASN A 664 19.19 27.23 30.50
CA ASN A 664 20.06 27.03 29.34
C ASN A 664 20.98 25.81 29.46
N LYS A 665 21.09 25.21 30.65
CA LYS A 665 21.96 24.04 30.90
C LYS A 665 21.41 23.22 32.07
N LEU A 666 20.51 22.30 31.75
CA LEU A 666 19.69 21.54 32.71
C LEU A 666 20.48 20.70 33.74
N THR A 667 21.77 20.46 33.48
CA THR A 667 22.70 19.76 34.39
C THR A 667 23.38 20.67 35.41
N GLN A 668 23.12 21.98 35.38
CA GLN A 668 23.64 22.93 36.37
C GLN A 668 22.54 23.36 37.33
N CYS A 669 22.77 23.05 38.61
CA CYS A 669 21.91 23.51 39.68
C CYS A 669 22.40 24.85 40.24
N PHE A 670 21.50 25.81 40.37
CA PHE A 670 21.77 27.07 41.04
C PHE A 670 21.51 26.98 42.55
N VAL A 671 20.51 26.19 42.97
CA VAL A 671 20.17 26.00 44.38
C VAL A 671 19.78 24.54 44.64
N CYS A 672 20.55 23.85 45.47
CA CYS A 672 20.28 22.46 45.83
C CYS A 672 19.17 22.35 46.89
N GLU A 673 18.48 21.22 46.89
CA GLU A 673 17.46 20.89 47.90
C GLU A 673 18.11 20.54 49.25
N GLY A 674 17.49 20.99 50.34
CA GLY A 674 17.94 20.70 51.70
C GLY A 674 19.28 21.36 52.06
N SER A 675 20.16 20.58 52.70
CA SER A 675 21.49 21.03 53.18
C SER A 675 22.63 20.74 52.19
N LYS A 676 22.31 20.29 50.98
CA LYS A 676 23.31 19.95 49.95
C LYS A 676 23.98 21.19 49.38
N LEU A 677 25.23 21.05 48.95
CA LEU A 677 26.09 22.11 48.45
C LEU A 677 26.21 22.03 46.93
N VAL A 678 26.28 23.18 46.27
CA VAL A 678 26.56 23.24 44.83
C VAL A 678 28.05 22.96 44.60
N SER A 679 28.34 21.85 43.92
CA SER A 679 29.68 21.42 43.49
C SER A 679 30.23 22.33 42.38
N ILE A 680 31.52 22.19 42.07
CA ILE A 680 32.22 22.99 41.05
C ILE A 680 31.60 22.79 39.65
N ASP A 681 31.11 21.58 39.35
CA ASP A 681 30.47 21.22 38.08
C ASP A 681 28.98 21.61 38.02
N GLY A 682 28.40 22.10 39.13
CA GLY A 682 26.99 22.46 39.25
C GLY A 682 26.07 21.35 39.75
N SER A 683 26.62 20.19 40.14
CA SER A 683 25.86 19.12 40.81
C SER A 683 25.63 19.41 42.30
N CYS A 684 24.66 18.73 42.92
CA CYS A 684 24.37 18.84 44.34
C CYS A 684 25.03 17.72 45.13
N VAL A 685 25.92 18.07 46.06
CA VAL A 685 26.74 17.13 46.84
C VAL A 685 26.61 17.41 48.34
N ASP A 686 26.74 16.39 49.19
CA ASP A 686 26.67 16.57 50.64
C ASP A 686 27.90 17.29 51.20
N GLU A 687 29.07 17.09 50.58
CA GLU A 687 30.34 17.73 50.95
C GLU A 687 31.14 18.14 49.70
N CYS A 688 31.96 19.18 49.81
CA CYS A 688 32.79 19.65 48.70
C CYS A 688 33.90 18.63 48.34
N PRO A 689 34.20 18.43 47.04
CA PRO A 689 35.26 17.53 46.58
C PRO A 689 36.65 17.82 47.16
N SER A 690 37.55 16.84 47.13
CA SER A 690 38.94 16.99 47.62
C SER A 690 39.66 18.16 46.94
N ALA A 691 40.48 18.89 47.71
CA ALA A 691 41.15 20.14 47.29
C ALA A 691 40.19 21.28 46.89
N SER A 692 39.00 21.30 47.50
CA SER A 692 38.06 22.42 47.42
C SER A 692 37.45 22.72 48.79
N TYR A 693 36.84 23.89 48.94
CA TYR A 693 36.15 24.31 50.16
C TYR A 693 34.83 24.99 49.82
N TYR A 694 33.85 24.91 50.71
CA TYR A 694 32.60 25.63 50.52
C TYR A 694 32.78 27.13 50.81
N SER A 695 32.34 27.97 49.90
CA SER A 695 32.31 29.42 50.08
C SER A 695 30.88 29.87 50.39
N ASP A 696 30.64 30.31 51.63
CA ASP A 696 29.34 30.88 52.04
C ASP A 696 28.93 32.10 51.21
N HIS A 697 29.91 32.89 50.73
CA HIS A 697 29.67 34.06 49.89
C HIS A 697 29.25 33.71 48.46
N ARG A 698 29.83 32.65 47.88
CA ARG A 698 29.51 32.21 46.50
C ARG A 698 28.46 31.10 46.46
N LYS A 699 28.05 30.60 47.63
CA LYS A 699 27.09 29.49 47.84
C LYS A 699 27.44 28.23 47.02
N LYS A 700 28.73 28.00 46.81
CA LYS A 700 29.25 26.86 46.04
C LYS A 700 30.65 26.46 46.51
N CYS A 701 31.07 25.25 46.15
CA CYS A 701 32.43 24.78 46.33
C CYS A 701 33.40 25.54 45.42
N LEU A 702 34.54 25.96 45.98
CA LEU A 702 35.63 26.64 45.28
C LEU A 702 36.93 25.84 45.45
N GLU A 703 37.74 25.78 44.39
CA GLU A 703 39.02 25.08 44.42
C GLU A 703 40.06 25.78 45.31
N CYS A 704 40.94 24.97 45.92
CA CYS A 704 42.10 25.46 46.62
C CYS A 704 43.14 26.07 45.68
N THR A 705 43.97 26.98 46.20
CA THR A 705 45.11 27.54 45.45
C THR A 705 46.12 26.44 45.07
N GLN A 706 46.86 26.65 43.99
CA GLN A 706 47.79 25.66 43.43
C GLN A 706 48.78 25.11 44.48
N ASN A 707 48.99 23.80 44.45
CA ASN A 707 49.88 23.05 45.36
C ASN A 707 49.42 23.02 46.83
N CYS A 708 48.18 23.40 47.10
CA CYS A 708 47.54 23.28 48.40
C CYS A 708 46.69 22.01 48.49
N LYS A 709 46.93 21.21 49.53
CA LYS A 709 46.21 19.95 49.79
C LYS A 709 44.95 20.16 50.63
N LYS A 710 44.98 21.10 51.59
CA LYS A 710 43.80 21.53 52.35
C LYS A 710 43.77 23.04 52.49
N CYS A 711 42.64 23.64 52.17
CA CYS A 711 42.43 25.07 52.29
C CYS A 711 41.06 25.40 52.88
N ASN A 712 40.92 26.64 53.31
CA ASN A 712 39.63 27.26 53.61
C ASN A 712 39.63 28.69 53.04
N TYR A 713 38.63 29.49 53.40
CA TYR A 713 38.52 30.89 52.94
C TYR A 713 39.72 31.79 53.31
N ILE A 714 40.56 31.37 54.27
CA ILE A 714 41.72 32.13 54.77
C ILE A 714 42.99 31.79 53.96
N GLY A 715 43.00 30.70 53.20
CA GLY A 715 44.12 30.25 52.39
C GLY A 715 44.54 28.80 52.69
N CYS A 716 45.74 28.42 52.27
CA CYS A 716 46.22 27.06 52.45
C CYS A 716 46.62 26.77 53.90
N SER A 717 46.23 25.61 54.42
CA SER A 717 46.64 25.11 55.73
C SER A 717 47.62 23.93 55.63
N GLU A 718 47.59 23.17 54.53
CA GLU A 718 48.46 22.01 54.29
C GLU A 718 48.93 22.00 52.83
N CYS A 719 50.24 22.05 52.61
CA CYS A 719 50.85 21.99 51.27
C CYS A 719 51.15 20.55 50.85
N TYR A 720 51.26 20.32 49.55
CA TYR A 720 51.85 19.06 49.05
C TYR A 720 53.36 18.99 49.34
N ASP A 721 53.90 17.77 49.42
CA ASP A 721 55.32 17.53 49.72
C ASP A 721 56.28 18.26 48.76
N GLY A 722 57.36 18.82 49.29
CA GLY A 722 58.33 19.65 48.55
C GLY A 722 58.01 21.16 48.55
N TYR A 723 56.86 21.54 49.08
CA TYR A 723 56.46 22.92 49.31
C TYR A 723 56.31 23.18 50.81
N TYR A 724 56.72 24.37 51.25
CA TYR A 724 56.47 24.83 52.61
C TYR A 724 55.40 25.92 52.62
N LEU A 725 54.66 26.00 53.72
CA LEU A 725 53.66 27.04 53.90
C LEU A 725 54.35 28.39 54.18
N TYR A 726 54.16 29.35 53.29
CA TYR A 726 54.57 30.73 53.53
C TYR A 726 53.52 31.43 54.39
N TYR A 727 53.85 31.68 55.66
CA TYR A 727 52.87 32.10 56.65
C TYR A 727 52.21 33.47 56.38
N GLU A 728 52.87 34.37 55.64
CA GLU A 728 52.35 35.72 55.40
C GLU A 728 51.17 35.74 54.42
N ASN A 729 51.19 34.92 53.37
CA ASN A 729 50.13 34.89 52.36
C ASN A 729 49.43 33.51 52.27
N LYS A 730 49.78 32.57 53.16
CA LYS A 730 49.20 31.22 53.23
C LYS A 730 49.29 30.46 51.90
N THR A 731 50.35 30.69 51.12
CA THR A 731 50.63 29.95 49.87
C THR A 731 51.73 28.92 50.06
N CYS A 732 51.75 27.91 49.20
CA CYS A 732 52.73 26.84 49.21
C CYS A 732 53.90 27.20 48.27
N LEU A 733 55.06 27.51 48.84
CA LEU A 733 56.26 27.88 48.08
C LEU A 733 57.26 26.74 48.06
N TYR A 734 57.99 26.62 46.95
CA TYR A 734 58.89 25.50 46.74
C TYR A 734 60.14 25.62 47.61
N CYS A 735 60.53 24.52 48.27
CA CYS A 735 61.62 24.51 49.24
C CYS A 735 62.98 24.96 48.69
N VAL A 736 63.26 24.65 47.43
CA VAL A 736 64.55 24.95 46.77
C VAL A 736 64.81 26.45 46.66
N TYR A 737 63.76 27.28 46.58
CA TYR A 737 63.93 28.74 46.47
C TYR A 737 64.51 29.37 47.72
N LYS A 738 64.19 28.83 48.91
CA LYS A 738 64.71 29.33 50.19
C LYS A 738 65.97 28.59 50.63
N TYR A 739 66.08 27.30 50.32
CA TYR A 739 67.23 26.47 50.65
C TYR A 739 67.75 25.76 49.39
N PRO A 740 68.86 26.26 48.79
CA PRO A 740 69.44 25.63 47.61
C PRO A 740 69.78 24.15 47.88
N ASN A 741 69.46 23.28 46.91
CA ASN A 741 69.68 21.84 46.99
C ASN A 741 68.92 21.13 48.13
N CYS A 742 67.77 21.68 48.54
CA CYS A 742 66.89 21.11 49.57
C CYS A 742 65.68 20.38 48.99
N GLN A 743 65.51 19.11 49.32
CA GLN A 743 64.39 18.26 48.88
C GLN A 743 63.12 18.46 49.72
N SER A 744 63.24 18.60 51.05
CA SER A 744 62.11 18.94 51.92
C SER A 744 62.56 19.91 53.00
N CYS A 745 61.69 20.88 53.29
CA CYS A 745 61.97 21.96 54.21
C CYS A 745 60.72 22.30 55.01
N ASP A 746 60.94 22.85 56.19
CA ASP A 746 59.95 23.68 56.86
C ASP A 746 60.29 25.15 56.58
N TYR A 747 59.51 26.08 57.14
CA TYR A 747 59.75 27.50 56.95
C TYR A 747 61.15 27.95 57.43
N HIS A 748 61.75 27.27 58.42
CA HIS A 748 62.95 27.69 59.14
C HIS A 748 64.23 26.95 58.75
N GLN A 749 64.12 25.77 58.12
CA GLN A 749 65.30 25.00 57.72
C GLN A 749 65.03 23.99 56.61
N CYS A 750 66.10 23.63 55.90
CA CYS A 750 66.11 22.41 55.13
C CYS A 750 66.15 21.19 56.05
N VAL A 751 65.17 20.29 55.90
CA VAL A 751 65.07 19.05 56.67
C VAL A 751 65.78 17.91 55.94
N LYS A 752 65.80 17.94 54.60
CA LYS A 752 66.43 16.90 53.77
C LYS A 752 67.10 17.49 52.53
N CYS A 753 68.39 17.21 52.35
CA CYS A 753 69.16 17.62 51.17
C CYS A 753 68.91 16.72 49.97
N MET A 754 69.05 17.28 48.77
CA MET A 754 69.09 16.52 47.52
C MET A 754 70.37 15.66 47.45
N ASN A 755 70.29 14.51 46.77
CA ASN A 755 71.41 13.57 46.66
C ASN A 755 72.68 14.23 46.12
N GLY A 756 73.83 13.94 46.76
CA GLY A 756 75.14 14.53 46.43
C GLY A 756 75.55 15.71 47.31
N TYR A 757 74.65 16.20 48.16
CA TYR A 757 74.91 17.24 49.15
C TYR A 757 74.62 16.73 50.56
N GLN A 758 75.48 17.05 51.52
CA GLN A 758 75.26 16.75 52.94
C GLN A 758 74.78 17.99 53.70
N LEU A 759 73.89 17.79 54.66
CA LEU A 759 73.36 18.88 55.48
C LEU A 759 74.47 19.41 56.39
N ASN A 760 74.92 20.64 56.13
CA ASN A 760 75.81 21.33 57.04
C ASN A 760 74.98 21.84 58.22
N GLN A 761 75.07 21.17 59.36
CA GLN A 761 74.26 21.48 60.56
C GLN A 761 74.49 22.90 61.09
N THR A 762 75.65 23.50 60.84
CA THR A 762 75.97 24.86 61.29
C THR A 762 75.42 25.93 60.34
N LYS A 763 75.40 25.66 59.03
CA LYS A 763 74.88 26.59 58.01
C LYS A 763 73.40 26.37 57.68
N LYS A 764 72.78 25.30 58.22
CA LYS A 764 71.39 24.86 57.91
C LYS A 764 71.11 24.75 56.39
N GLN A 765 72.15 24.43 55.62
CA GLN A 765 72.15 24.37 54.16
C GLN A 765 72.99 23.19 53.68
N CYS A 766 72.72 22.73 52.47
CA CYS A 766 73.32 21.54 51.89
C CYS A 766 74.64 21.87 51.15
N VAL A 767 75.74 21.15 51.46
CA VAL A 767 77.08 21.39 50.87
C VAL A 767 77.65 20.13 50.17
N PRO A 768 78.45 20.27 49.11
CA PRO A 768 79.01 19.14 48.34
C PRO A 768 80.28 18.51 48.99
N PHE A 769 80.64 17.28 48.59
CA PHE A 769 81.81 16.50 49.07
C PHE A 769 83.09 16.75 48.23
N THR A 770 84.31 16.76 48.81
CA THR A 770 85.62 16.93 48.12
C THR A 770 86.31 15.61 47.73
N GLN A 771 87.01 15.56 46.57
CA GLN A 771 87.38 14.37 45.77
C GLN A 771 88.87 13.97 45.77
N GLU A 772 89.20 12.69 45.54
CA GLU A 772 90.42 12.21 44.84
C GLU A 772 90.14 10.97 43.96
N GLY A 773 90.56 11.03 42.68
CA GLY A 773 91.02 9.87 41.89
C GLY A 773 90.03 9.16 40.94
N GLY A 774 90.20 9.39 39.62
CA GLY A 774 89.89 8.51 38.46
C GLY A 774 88.43 8.09 38.24
N GLU A 775 87.92 7.81 37.04
CA GLU A 775 88.37 7.90 35.65
C GLU A 775 87.08 7.71 34.82
N SER A 776 87.05 8.26 33.60
CA SER A 776 85.91 8.28 32.68
C SER A 776 85.49 6.88 32.18
N THR A 777 84.17 6.65 32.02
CA THR A 777 83.63 5.96 30.84
C THR A 777 82.18 6.40 30.55
N GLU A 778 81.95 6.79 29.30
CA GLU A 778 80.68 7.14 28.66
C GLU A 778 79.81 5.89 28.35
N ILE A 779 78.62 6.15 27.76
CA ILE A 779 77.66 5.26 27.05
C ILE A 779 76.39 4.97 27.89
N GLU A 780 75.14 5.16 27.47
CA GLU A 780 74.48 5.58 26.21
C GLU A 780 73.13 6.24 26.60
N TYR A 781 72.77 7.38 26.01
CA TYR A 781 71.45 8.00 26.22
C TYR A 781 70.39 7.24 25.43
N THR A 782 69.36 6.70 26.11
CA THR A 782 68.19 6.11 25.46
C THR A 782 67.30 7.23 24.90
N GLN A 783 67.49 7.55 23.63
CA GLN A 783 66.70 8.53 22.90
C GLN A 783 65.22 8.09 22.86
N GLY A 784 64.29 8.99 23.25
CA GLY A 784 62.85 8.71 23.28
C GLY A 784 62.32 8.11 24.59
N CYS A 785 63.11 8.07 25.67
CA CYS A 785 62.67 7.60 26.99
C CYS A 785 62.15 8.74 27.88
N GLU A 786 60.91 8.62 28.38
CA GLU A 786 60.25 9.62 29.22
C GLU A 786 60.63 9.45 30.69
N LYS A 787 60.83 8.20 31.13
CA LYS A 787 61.09 7.88 32.52
C LYS A 787 62.11 6.75 32.64
N LEU A 788 63.20 7.00 33.36
CA LEU A 788 64.26 6.02 33.63
C LEU A 788 64.09 5.38 35.01
N SER A 789 64.55 4.14 35.14
CA SER A 789 64.69 3.45 36.42
C SER A 789 65.93 3.91 37.15
N GLN A 790 66.01 3.57 38.45
CA GLN A 790 67.20 3.80 39.28
C GLN A 790 68.50 3.20 38.73
N PHE A 791 68.42 2.23 37.81
CA PHE A 791 69.56 1.61 37.11
C PHE A 791 69.73 2.13 35.66
N LYS A 792 69.21 3.32 35.34
CA LYS A 792 69.26 3.95 34.00
C LYS A 792 68.62 3.11 32.86
N LYS A 793 67.64 2.25 33.18
CA LYS A 793 66.85 1.50 32.19
C LYS A 793 65.54 2.23 31.89
N CYS A 794 65.11 2.30 30.63
CA CYS A 794 63.86 2.98 30.31
C CYS A 794 62.65 2.24 30.90
N LEU A 795 61.74 2.98 31.54
CA LEU A 795 60.51 2.50 32.15
C LEU A 795 59.25 2.98 31.42
N LYS A 796 59.36 4.03 30.60
CA LYS A 796 58.25 4.56 29.80
C LYS A 796 58.79 5.35 28.61
N CYS A 797 58.28 5.10 27.41
CA CYS A 797 58.64 5.84 26.20
C CYS A 797 57.88 7.17 26.10
N GLN A 798 58.52 8.19 25.51
CA GLN A 798 57.91 9.49 25.21
C GLN A 798 56.88 9.37 24.07
N ASP A 799 55.95 10.32 24.01
CA ASP A 799 54.99 10.43 22.89
C ASP A 799 55.72 10.46 21.54
N GLY A 800 55.29 9.59 20.61
CA GLY A 800 55.93 9.37 19.31
C GLY A 800 56.94 8.21 19.26
N PHE A 801 57.15 7.52 20.39
CA PHE A 801 57.98 6.32 20.48
C PHE A 801 57.22 5.16 21.14
N TYR A 802 57.47 3.92 20.71
CA TYR A 802 56.85 2.70 21.23
C TYR A 802 57.88 1.73 21.80
N ASP A 803 57.43 0.85 22.70
CA ASP A 803 58.26 -0.16 23.35
C ASP A 803 58.51 -1.37 22.43
N TYR A 804 59.76 -1.79 22.30
CA TYR A 804 60.13 -3.05 21.65
C TYR A 804 60.77 -3.99 22.68
N SER A 805 59.96 -4.90 23.22
CA SER A 805 60.40 -5.94 24.15
C SER A 805 61.09 -7.08 23.41
N VAL A 806 62.29 -7.49 23.83
CA VAL A 806 62.91 -8.76 23.42
C VAL A 806 62.59 -9.81 24.47
N ASP A 807 62.02 -10.93 24.05
CA ASP A 807 61.43 -11.99 24.87
C ASP A 807 62.39 -12.56 25.95
N ASN A 808 62.26 -12.13 27.21
CA ASN A 808 62.69 -12.91 28.39
C ASN A 808 62.05 -12.38 29.71
N PRO A 809 61.49 -13.22 30.60
CA PRO A 809 60.43 -12.77 31.53
C PRO A 809 60.89 -12.35 32.94
N THR A 810 62.15 -11.96 33.16
CA THR A 810 62.60 -11.65 34.54
C THR A 810 63.20 -10.26 34.80
N ILE A 811 63.58 -9.46 33.80
CA ILE A 811 63.80 -8.00 33.95
C ILE A 811 63.52 -7.32 32.59
N GLN A 812 62.34 -6.73 32.40
CA GLN A 812 62.01 -6.00 31.16
C GLN A 812 62.81 -4.69 31.06
N THR A 813 63.81 -4.66 30.18
CA THR A 813 64.39 -3.42 29.65
C THR A 813 63.57 -2.97 28.44
N ILE A 814 62.87 -1.85 28.56
CA ILE A 814 62.09 -1.24 27.47
C ILE A 814 63.06 -0.50 26.53
N LYS A 815 62.97 -0.76 25.22
CA LYS A 815 63.71 -0.02 24.18
C LYS A 815 62.71 0.78 23.35
N CYS A 816 62.84 2.11 23.36
CA CYS A 816 61.92 3.01 22.67
C CYS A 816 62.36 3.24 21.21
N LEU A 817 61.45 2.98 20.26
CA LEU A 817 61.66 3.20 18.83
C LEU A 817 60.62 4.20 18.30
N SER A 818 61.01 5.06 17.36
CA SER A 818 60.09 6.05 16.80
C SER A 818 58.98 5.37 16.00
N CYS A 819 57.74 5.82 16.18
CA CYS A 819 56.57 5.27 15.51
C CYS A 819 56.61 5.34 13.99
N THR A 820 57.31 6.34 13.44
CA THR A 820 57.45 6.53 11.98
C THR A 820 58.29 5.44 11.30
N ILE A 821 59.09 4.68 12.07
CA ILE A 821 59.93 3.59 11.54
C ILE A 821 59.07 2.38 11.15
N LYS A 822 58.00 2.10 11.92
CA LYS A 822 57.10 0.96 11.68
C LYS A 822 55.81 1.36 10.94
N PHE A 823 55.28 2.54 11.25
CA PHE A 823 54.06 3.08 10.63
C PHE A 823 54.37 4.48 10.08
N SER A 824 54.72 4.55 8.80
CA SER A 824 55.28 5.75 8.16
C SER A 824 54.43 7.02 8.29
N LYS A 825 53.12 6.88 8.54
CA LYS A 825 52.13 7.96 8.60
C LYS A 825 51.55 8.19 10.02
N CYS A 826 52.25 7.72 11.05
CA CYS A 826 51.78 7.68 12.44
C CYS A 826 52.61 8.58 13.39
N SER A 827 51.93 9.41 14.18
CA SER A 827 52.56 10.31 15.17
C SER A 827 52.70 9.72 16.57
N SER A 828 51.92 8.70 16.93
CA SER A 828 52.07 7.93 18.18
C SER A 828 51.48 6.54 18.02
N CYS A 829 52.09 5.50 18.60
CA CYS A 829 51.76 4.10 18.34
C CYS A 829 52.09 3.21 19.53
N THR A 830 51.49 2.02 19.57
CA THR A 830 51.93 0.87 20.37
C THR A 830 52.85 -0.03 19.51
N PRO A 831 53.36 -1.15 20.04
CA PRO A 831 54.16 -2.07 19.23
C PRO A 831 53.40 -2.65 18.03
N SER A 832 52.06 -2.63 18.05
CA SER A 832 51.22 -3.32 17.06
C SER A 832 50.21 -2.41 16.35
N ILE A 833 49.89 -1.24 16.91
CA ILE A 833 48.76 -0.41 16.49
C ILE A 833 49.20 1.06 16.44
N CYS A 834 48.86 1.80 15.38
CA CYS A 834 48.99 3.25 15.40
C CYS A 834 47.90 3.91 16.25
N LEU A 835 48.27 4.72 17.24
CA LEU A 835 47.34 5.39 18.15
C LEU A 835 46.90 6.77 17.65
N LYS A 836 47.72 7.44 16.83
CA LYS A 836 47.42 8.79 16.33
C LYS A 836 48.11 9.02 14.99
N CYS A 837 47.33 9.43 13.99
CA CYS A 837 47.80 9.70 12.63
C CYS A 837 48.33 11.14 12.47
N PHE A 838 49.24 11.35 11.52
CA PHE A 838 49.61 12.71 11.12
C PHE A 838 48.43 13.45 10.48
N HIS A 839 48.47 14.78 10.51
CA HIS A 839 47.42 15.64 9.96
C HIS A 839 47.22 15.35 8.46
N GLY A 840 46.00 14.98 8.06
CA GLY A 840 45.67 14.55 6.68
C GLY A 840 45.51 13.04 6.48
N TYR A 841 45.76 12.24 7.52
CA TYR A 841 45.63 10.78 7.50
C TYR A 841 44.65 10.31 8.59
N GLU A 842 43.90 9.24 8.32
CA GLU A 842 42.95 8.65 9.29
C GLU A 842 43.27 7.17 9.54
N TYR A 843 43.00 6.71 10.77
CA TYR A 843 43.31 5.35 11.22
C TYR A 843 42.33 4.36 10.61
N TYR A 844 42.83 3.28 10.00
CA TYR A 844 42.00 2.24 9.40
C TYR A 844 42.13 0.93 10.19
N GLU A 845 41.05 0.59 10.90
CA GLU A 845 40.99 -0.47 11.90
C GLU A 845 41.26 -1.88 11.35
N TYR A 846 41.10 -2.11 10.04
CA TYR A 846 41.37 -3.41 9.42
C TYR A 846 42.84 -3.66 9.07
N GLU A 847 43.67 -2.62 8.97
CA GLU A 847 45.11 -2.75 8.69
C GLU A 847 46.00 -2.23 9.83
N ASP A 848 45.39 -1.83 10.96
CA ASP A 848 46.05 -1.26 12.15
C ASP A 848 47.00 -0.07 11.87
N GLN A 849 46.79 0.65 10.76
CA GLN A 849 47.65 1.74 10.30
C GLN A 849 46.87 2.94 9.72
N CYS A 850 47.56 4.07 9.58
CA CYS A 850 46.99 5.31 9.04
C CYS A 850 47.06 5.34 7.51
N ILE A 851 45.93 5.58 6.86
CA ILE A 851 45.82 5.72 5.41
C ILE A 851 45.49 7.15 5.00
N GLU A 852 45.78 7.46 3.74
CA GLU A 852 45.54 8.76 3.15
C GLU A 852 44.08 8.87 2.72
N VAL A 853 43.37 9.85 3.26
CA VAL A 853 41.94 10.05 3.01
C VAL A 853 41.74 11.31 2.17
N ASN A 854 41.03 11.18 1.05
CA ASN A 854 40.66 12.32 0.22
C ASN A 854 39.34 12.90 0.78
N LYS A 855 39.40 14.09 1.40
CA LYS A 855 38.22 14.72 2.03
C LYS A 855 37.35 15.50 1.05
N ASP A 856 37.82 15.72 -0.18
CA ASP A 856 37.09 16.39 -1.26
C ASP A 856 36.91 15.42 -2.43
N ALA A 857 35.82 14.64 -2.43
CA ALA A 857 35.53 13.69 -3.51
C ALA A 857 34.05 13.76 -3.94
N THR A 858 33.81 14.41 -5.07
CA THR A 858 32.56 14.37 -5.86
C THR A 858 32.29 13.02 -6.52
N ASP A 859 33.13 12.00 -6.27
CA ASP A 859 33.10 10.66 -6.90
C ASP A 859 32.80 9.50 -5.91
N CYS A 860 32.40 9.76 -4.66
CA CYS A 860 31.99 8.68 -3.76
C CYS A 860 30.59 8.13 -4.15
N ASN A 861 30.39 6.81 -4.08
CA ASN A 861 29.07 6.18 -4.27
C ASN A 861 28.03 6.72 -3.28
N GLN A 862 26.77 6.84 -3.71
CA GLN A 862 25.66 7.41 -2.94
C GLN A 862 25.54 6.74 -1.55
N GLY A 863 25.44 7.57 -0.49
CA GLY A 863 25.37 7.09 0.90
C GLY A 863 26.73 6.86 1.59
N CYS A 864 27.84 7.28 0.96
CA CYS A 864 29.19 7.17 1.52
C CYS A 864 29.73 8.52 2.03
N THR A 865 30.18 8.59 3.29
CA THR A 865 30.80 9.80 3.89
C THR A 865 32.32 9.86 3.70
N LEU A 866 32.97 8.72 3.51
CA LEU A 866 34.42 8.63 3.36
C LEU A 866 34.75 7.53 2.36
N CYS A 867 35.45 7.84 1.27
CA CYS A 867 35.86 6.83 0.28
C CYS A 867 37.38 6.87 0.01
N SER A 868 37.93 5.75 -0.44
CA SER A 868 39.33 5.65 -0.87
C SER A 868 39.52 6.28 -2.26
N GLN A 869 40.78 6.52 -2.68
CA GLN A 869 41.08 7.02 -4.03
C GLN A 869 40.57 6.13 -5.18
N ASN A 870 40.26 4.85 -4.90
CA ASN A 870 39.70 3.91 -5.88
C ASN A 870 38.15 3.85 -5.84
N GLY A 871 37.49 4.79 -5.16
CA GLY A 871 36.02 4.87 -5.08
C GLY A 871 35.36 3.86 -4.14
N MET A 872 36.14 3.10 -3.34
CA MET A 872 35.59 2.17 -2.35
C MET A 872 35.13 2.93 -1.12
N CYS A 873 33.90 2.65 -0.68
CA CYS A 873 33.39 3.32 0.52
C CYS A 873 34.03 2.74 1.79
N LEU A 874 34.59 3.62 2.60
CA LEU A 874 35.23 3.33 3.89
C LEU A 874 34.31 3.64 5.06
N LYS A 875 33.34 4.55 4.90
CA LYS A 875 32.34 4.87 5.92
C LYS A 875 31.01 5.29 5.30
N CYS A 876 29.92 4.63 5.67
CA CYS A 876 28.57 4.99 5.22
C CYS A 876 28.02 6.20 5.99
N MET A 877 27.07 6.92 5.40
CA MET A 877 26.25 7.95 6.05
C MET A 877 25.33 7.32 7.10
N ASP A 878 24.96 8.09 8.12
CA ASP A 878 23.87 7.68 9.03
C ASP A 878 22.60 7.39 8.22
N GLY A 879 21.99 6.23 8.48
CA GLY A 879 20.89 5.71 7.66
C GLY A 879 21.28 4.68 6.61
N PHE A 880 22.59 4.39 6.46
CA PHE A 880 23.10 3.41 5.52
C PHE A 880 24.00 2.38 6.22
N TYR A 881 23.99 1.14 5.76
CA TYR A 881 24.89 0.07 6.22
C TYR A 881 25.82 -0.39 5.10
N GLN A 882 26.97 -0.91 5.50
CA GLN A 882 27.99 -1.39 4.56
C GLN A 882 27.74 -2.87 4.23
N ASP A 883 27.66 -3.21 2.95
CA ASP A 883 27.63 -4.59 2.45
C ASP A 883 28.60 -4.73 1.26
N PHE A 884 28.89 -5.95 0.83
CA PHE A 884 29.82 -6.19 -0.26
C PHE A 884 29.20 -6.93 -1.45
N ILE A 885 29.67 -6.58 -2.65
CA ILE A 885 29.32 -7.30 -3.90
C ILE A 885 30.60 -7.83 -4.57
N TYR A 886 30.47 -8.95 -5.26
CA TYR A 886 31.53 -9.50 -6.09
C TYR A 886 31.28 -9.15 -7.55
N ILE A 887 32.22 -8.43 -8.17
CA ILE A 887 32.23 -8.18 -9.61
C ILE A 887 33.56 -8.71 -10.14
N TYR A 888 33.51 -9.64 -11.11
CA TYR A 888 34.69 -10.27 -11.73
C TYR A 888 35.72 -10.83 -10.72
N ASN A 889 35.26 -11.49 -9.66
CA ASN A 889 36.09 -12.03 -8.56
C ASN A 889 36.78 -10.99 -7.66
N TYR A 890 36.42 -9.71 -7.73
CA TYR A 890 36.88 -8.67 -6.80
C TYR A 890 35.75 -8.23 -5.86
N LYS A 891 36.07 -8.03 -4.58
CA LYS A 891 35.14 -7.64 -3.51
C LYS A 891 35.05 -6.11 -3.41
N TYR A 892 33.86 -5.55 -3.58
CA TYR A 892 33.60 -4.11 -3.48
C TYR A 892 32.68 -3.81 -2.29
N ASN A 893 33.04 -2.83 -1.46
CA ASN A 893 32.21 -2.38 -0.33
C ASN A 893 31.31 -1.21 -0.78
N LEU A 894 30.00 -1.36 -0.58
CA LEU A 894 28.96 -0.39 -0.92
C LEU A 894 28.09 -0.07 0.29
N CYS A 895 27.49 1.12 0.28
CA CYS A 895 26.54 1.56 1.30
C CYS A 895 25.12 1.43 0.77
N TYR A 896 24.27 0.75 1.53
CA TYR A 896 22.86 0.55 1.22
C TYR A 896 22.01 1.21 2.29
N GLU A 897 20.89 1.81 1.89
CA GLU A 897 19.99 2.47 2.83
C GLU A 897 19.34 1.43 3.76
N CYS A 898 19.30 1.72 5.06
CA CYS A 898 18.73 0.79 6.04
C CYS A 898 17.25 0.52 5.80
N SER A 899 16.52 1.52 5.33
CA SER A 899 15.10 1.43 4.96
C SER A 899 14.84 0.47 3.80
N SER A 900 15.84 0.21 2.93
CA SER A 900 15.67 -0.67 1.77
C SER A 900 15.75 -2.15 2.11
N LYS A 901 16.32 -2.51 3.26
CA LYS A 901 16.45 -3.90 3.74
C LYS A 901 15.63 -4.19 4.99
N PHE A 902 15.51 -3.22 5.90
CA PHE A 902 14.71 -3.32 7.11
C PHE A 902 13.69 -2.18 7.14
N SER A 903 12.41 -2.52 6.94
CA SER A 903 11.33 -1.53 6.97
C SER A 903 11.30 -0.77 8.29
N ASN A 904 11.06 0.55 8.23
CA ASN A 904 10.94 1.43 9.40
C ASN A 904 12.24 1.53 10.23
N CYS A 905 13.38 1.23 9.61
CA CYS A 905 14.70 1.29 10.22
C CYS A 905 15.48 2.53 9.76
N ILE A 906 16.03 3.28 10.72
CA ILE A 906 16.86 4.48 10.46
C ILE A 906 18.34 4.26 10.78
N GLN A 907 18.70 3.20 11.50
CA GLN A 907 20.09 2.75 11.61
C GLN A 907 20.10 1.23 11.67
N CYS A 908 21.04 0.60 10.97
CA CYS A 908 21.15 -0.85 10.85
C CYS A 908 22.61 -1.24 10.60
N ASP A 909 22.92 -2.50 10.87
CA ASP A 909 24.11 -3.15 10.34
C ASP A 909 23.72 -4.08 9.16
N SER A 910 24.68 -4.88 8.65
CA SER A 910 24.42 -5.76 7.51
C SER A 910 23.43 -6.89 7.76
N ILE A 911 23.08 -7.17 9.03
CA ILE A 911 22.29 -8.33 9.44
C ILE A 911 21.03 -7.97 10.25
N GLN A 912 20.92 -6.77 10.81
CA GLN A 912 19.77 -6.35 11.60
C GLN A 912 19.59 -4.83 11.64
N CYS A 913 18.36 -4.39 11.88
CA CYS A 913 18.12 -3.02 12.31
C CYS A 913 18.68 -2.77 13.72
N THR A 914 19.21 -1.58 13.98
CA THR A 914 19.73 -1.17 15.29
C THR A 914 18.94 0.02 15.87
N LYS A 915 18.26 0.79 15.02
CA LYS A 915 17.38 1.89 15.44
C LYS A 915 16.19 2.06 14.51
N CYS A 916 15.00 2.05 15.10
CA CYS A 916 13.75 2.20 14.40
C CYS A 916 13.30 3.67 14.33
N ILE A 917 12.47 4.00 13.33
CA ILE A 917 11.72 5.26 13.35
C ILE A 917 10.80 5.30 14.56
N THR A 918 10.46 6.51 14.99
CA THR A 918 9.55 6.76 16.11
C THR A 918 8.21 6.02 15.91
N GLY A 919 7.74 5.31 16.95
CA GLY A 919 6.52 4.48 16.90
C GLY A 919 6.76 2.98 16.67
N TYR A 920 8.02 2.59 16.43
CA TYR A 920 8.42 1.20 16.21
C TYR A 920 9.51 0.80 17.22
N SER A 921 9.47 -0.44 17.72
CA SER A 921 10.50 -1.03 18.56
C SER A 921 11.23 -2.13 17.81
N LEU A 922 12.51 -2.31 18.12
CA LEU A 922 13.31 -3.38 17.52
C LEU A 922 12.82 -4.75 18.00
N ASN A 923 12.43 -5.63 17.08
CA ASN A 923 12.18 -7.04 17.38
C ASN A 923 13.48 -7.82 17.17
N ASN A 924 14.14 -8.19 18.28
CA ASN A 924 15.43 -8.89 18.25
C ASN A 924 15.36 -10.29 17.60
N THR A 925 14.19 -10.92 17.54
CA THR A 925 14.00 -12.24 16.91
C THR A 925 13.86 -12.12 15.39
N LEU A 926 13.16 -11.10 14.91
CA LEU A 926 12.94 -10.83 13.49
C LEU A 926 14.01 -9.90 12.88
N LYS A 927 14.90 -9.36 13.72
CA LYS A 927 16.00 -8.46 13.34
C LYS A 927 15.53 -7.18 12.62
N GLN A 928 14.28 -6.77 12.80
CA GLN A 928 13.65 -5.62 12.14
C GLN A 928 12.70 -4.86 13.07
N CYS A 929 12.26 -3.68 12.63
CA CYS A 929 11.39 -2.80 13.40
C CYS A 929 9.92 -3.21 13.31
N GLU A 930 9.28 -3.36 14.45
CA GLU A 930 7.85 -3.64 14.56
C GLU A 930 7.11 -2.51 15.24
N LEU A 931 5.87 -2.28 14.80
CA LEU A 931 5.01 -1.26 15.38
C LEU A 931 4.78 -1.61 16.85
N ILE A 932 5.00 -0.64 17.75
CA ILE A 932 4.73 -0.83 19.17
C ILE A 932 3.21 -1.02 19.34
N PRO A 933 2.71 -2.18 19.79
CA PRO A 933 1.28 -2.41 19.94
C PRO A 933 0.71 -1.47 21.00
N SER A 934 -0.43 -0.82 20.69
CA SER A 934 -1.11 0.16 21.55
C SER A 934 -1.61 -0.39 22.89
N SER A 935 -1.50 -1.70 23.14
CA SER A 935 -1.78 -2.35 24.42
C SER A 935 -0.55 -2.51 25.34
N ARG A 936 0.66 -2.14 24.90
CA ARG A 936 1.90 -2.19 25.71
C ARG A 936 2.37 -0.85 26.30
N PHE A 937 1.60 0.23 26.12
CA PHE A 937 1.85 1.49 26.81
C PHE A 937 1.47 1.49 28.31
N LEU A 938 1.19 0.31 28.89
CA LEU A 938 0.76 0.19 30.29
C LEU A 938 1.67 -0.62 31.22
N ASN A 939 2.85 -1.10 30.80
CA ASN A 939 3.78 -1.77 31.73
C ASN A 939 5.25 -1.61 31.31
N GLN A 940 5.80 -0.39 31.43
CA GLN A 940 7.23 -0.19 31.69
C GLN A 940 7.52 1.25 32.14
N VAL A 941 7.05 1.61 33.34
CA VAL A 941 7.80 2.49 34.26
C VAL A 941 7.57 1.94 35.68
N GLN A 942 8.45 1.05 36.10
CA GLN A 942 8.77 0.85 37.53
C GLN A 942 10.24 0.44 37.62
N GLY A 943 11.06 1.37 38.15
CA GLY A 943 12.52 1.27 38.40
C GLY A 943 13.34 1.93 37.28
N ASP A 944 14.08 3.02 37.46
CA ASP A 944 14.63 3.67 38.66
C ASP A 944 14.66 5.20 38.48
N ASN A 945 14.37 5.93 39.57
CA ASN A 945 14.67 7.35 39.85
C ASN A 945 14.31 8.38 38.75
N GLN A 946 13.26 9.18 38.83
CA GLN A 946 12.44 9.66 39.94
C GLN A 946 10.97 9.68 39.52
#